data_AF-A0A8S4QET7-F1
#
_entry.id   AF-A0A8S4QET7-F1
#
_cell.length_a   1.000
_cell.length_b   1.000
_cell.length_c   1.000
_cell.angle_alpha   90.00
_cell.angle_beta   90.00
_cell.angle_gamma   90.00
#
_symmetry.space_group_name_H-M   'P 1'
#
loop_
_entity.id
_entity.type
_entity.pdbx_description
1 polymer ?
#
loop_
_entity_poly.entity_id
_entity_poly.type
_entity_poly.pdbx_seq_one_letter_code
_entity_poly.pdbx_strand_id
1 'polypeptide(L)'
;MQVVEIVIHNNTYKISCESKKKDHLLQLANSFNKLVSSISQRTGGFGPEIFGFNDKSGTRWKLSAFPLGGYVKMLGDTNAASVPVDQQKLTEEEKLYSFHTKPRYQKAAIVFAGPFANMIFTVIAFTIFFSVAGYYRTPPVIGNVIEESAAKQAGLLPGDTITQINEYKIKYFEDISRVIMSNPETRIEIKYSRNNEEYRTILTPFTVEDRDVFANELEQVIKRHSNDIFSKLFRAIFKSGTHYSPQYLLINTELLDRFYSSKGYIQNNIQPIVEVDNNNQIELTFLIDEKQQYLFGNNEVDIETEIKDLSLREEILEFIKEENNQIFNRVKINNTAEKISKHLNEKGYIFAKVNPEYTQHNNIVDVTYKVLPGKKIYINQITIDGNDRTLDKVIRRKLSMAEGDAYNTSEIQKSRRKLIYSDFFETVKINSYIVDDNAVNLDLNVKEKRTASLSLTGGMSLPGGVFVKTDFTDRNLFGSGKEVSFALEKSQYVLSTSIDAVENNFNDSDTSLGMGVFYEKQDKPNTTFDTCNWGGIAKVSYKISENLTNSFQYSYKYNHIHMDNKGGKDEDISEIIRDQEGEYQVSSVGYTLAYNKLDNLYTPKEGYLLRLSQDISGLWGNVNFLKSEFLSFYTHPILSKIDDDITLRFKVAAGHIFSYTDEDLNIGQHFFKGGNEIRGFDLSGIGPRAEDKNQSSLGGKTYFNLTQQVDFPLSKLYDYAGIKGSLFVDYATLFGLDEKKGYSGKYYDRYQPQSTLNTKAAIIDSDKVINESLALQNIQQQIKEQNSRLQKEFENELEKFKPSKEEFDLLSEEAKKEKTEQFSKHTVSVRDNYAKKMSHLEENYREAVESVFNKIKEVAKRTAEKNNIDLVLFISKKNQVLYSMDEVDLSDVVLKNVNKEIPEFALQNIE
;
A
#
# COMPACT_ATOMS: atom_id res chain seq x y z
N MET A 1 -41.88 5.35 16.11
CA MET A 1 -41.98 5.64 14.66
C MET A 1 -42.85 6.88 14.53
N GLN A 2 -42.23 8.03 14.30
CA GLN A 2 -42.94 9.25 13.92
C GLN A 2 -42.02 10.05 13.00
N VAL A 3 -42.64 10.43 11.90
CA VAL A 3 -42.10 11.09 10.72
C VAL A 3 -41.79 12.55 11.08
N VAL A 4 -40.65 13.05 10.63
CA VAL A 4 -40.40 14.49 10.51
C VAL A 4 -40.21 14.78 9.03
N GLU A 5 -41.19 15.49 8.52
CA GLU A 5 -41.28 16.03 7.17
C GLU A 5 -40.47 17.34 7.10
N ILE A 6 -39.60 17.48 6.11
CA ILE A 6 -38.90 18.74 5.83
C ILE A 6 -39.32 19.19 4.43
N VAL A 7 -40.17 20.21 4.38
CA VAL A 7 -40.45 20.95 3.14
C VAL A 7 -39.56 22.19 3.13
N ILE A 8 -38.85 22.40 2.02
CA ILE A 8 -37.89 23.49 1.82
C ILE A 8 -38.57 24.67 1.12
N HIS A 9 -38.61 25.84 1.77
CA HIS A 9 -38.81 27.13 1.10
C HIS A 9 -38.13 28.30 1.85
N ASN A 10 -37.30 29.06 1.12
CA ASN A 10 -36.80 30.40 1.43
C ASN A 10 -36.21 30.67 2.85
N ASN A 11 -35.13 29.96 3.17
CA ASN A 11 -33.96 30.49 3.89
C ASN A 11 -34.17 31.25 5.23
N THR A 12 -35.16 30.89 6.05
CA THR A 12 -35.22 31.32 7.47
C THR A 12 -35.73 30.22 8.40
N TYR A 13 -35.08 30.07 9.57
CA TYR A 13 -35.38 29.03 10.57
C TYR A 13 -36.27 29.57 11.69
N LYS A 14 -37.29 28.81 12.11
CA LYS A 14 -37.93 28.96 13.41
C LYS A 14 -38.04 27.58 14.05
N ILE A 15 -37.31 27.36 15.14
CA ILE A 15 -37.40 26.13 15.95
C ILE A 15 -37.90 26.55 17.34
N SER A 16 -39.04 26.00 17.76
CA SER A 16 -39.46 26.01 19.17
C SER A 16 -39.43 24.58 19.70
N CYS A 17 -38.72 24.35 20.80
CA CYS A 17 -38.82 23.11 21.55
C CYS A 17 -38.59 23.38 23.05
N GLU A 18 -39.53 22.93 23.89
CA GLU A 18 -39.40 22.86 25.33
C GLU A 18 -38.71 21.55 25.73
N SER A 19 -37.57 21.62 26.42
CA SER A 19 -37.01 20.47 27.13
C SER A 19 -36.07 20.89 28.27
N LYS A 20 -36.23 20.25 29.43
CA LYS A 20 -35.61 20.50 30.75
C LYS A 20 -34.11 20.13 30.86
N LYS A 21 -33.28 20.38 29.84
CA LYS A 21 -31.81 20.20 29.92
C LYS A 21 -31.01 21.43 29.44
N LYS A 22 -31.60 22.63 29.55
CA LYS A 22 -30.97 23.90 29.16
C LYS A 22 -29.80 24.30 30.06
N ASP A 23 -29.86 23.99 31.37
CA ASP A 23 -28.88 24.47 32.34
C ASP A 23 -27.54 23.70 32.29
N HIS A 24 -27.56 22.40 31.96
CA HIS A 24 -26.35 21.59 31.83
C HIS A 24 -25.56 21.89 30.54
N LEU A 25 -26.27 22.20 29.45
CA LEU A 25 -25.63 22.62 28.19
C LEU A 25 -25.12 24.07 28.27
N LEU A 26 -25.78 24.97 29.02
CA LEU A 26 -25.25 26.30 29.31
C LEU A 26 -24.00 26.27 30.20
N GLN A 27 -23.90 25.35 31.17
CA GLN A 27 -22.69 25.17 31.97
C GLN A 27 -21.51 24.63 31.14
N LEU A 28 -21.75 23.67 30.24
CA LEU A 28 -20.72 23.17 29.31
C LEU A 28 -20.29 24.25 28.30
N ALA A 29 -21.22 25.04 27.76
CA ALA A 29 -20.92 26.16 26.86
C ALA A 29 -20.18 27.32 27.58
N ASN A 30 -20.53 27.62 28.83
CA ASN A 30 -19.83 28.62 29.65
C ASN A 30 -18.44 28.13 30.10
N SER A 31 -18.25 26.82 30.27
CA SER A 31 -16.94 26.21 30.55
C SER A 31 -16.03 26.22 29.31
N PHE A 32 -16.61 26.04 28.11
CA PHE A 32 -15.90 26.20 26.84
C PHE A 32 -15.55 27.67 26.56
N ASN A 33 -16.46 28.62 26.81
CA ASN A 33 -16.18 30.05 26.67
C ASN A 33 -15.10 30.55 27.65
N LYS A 34 -15.01 29.99 28.87
CA LYS A 34 -13.92 30.27 29.82
C LYS A 34 -12.55 29.69 29.40
N LEU A 35 -12.54 28.72 28.48
CA LEU A 35 -11.32 28.13 27.91
C LEU A 35 -10.80 28.94 26.70
N VAL A 36 -11.67 29.75 26.09
CA VAL A 36 -11.39 30.57 24.90
C VAL A 36 -10.78 31.94 25.26
N SER A 37 -10.91 32.41 26.50
CA SER A 37 -10.40 33.73 26.93
C SER A 37 -8.87 33.85 27.04
N SER A 38 -8.11 32.78 26.77
CA SER A 38 -6.64 32.80 26.69
C SER A 38 -6.09 33.06 25.29
N ILE A 39 -6.95 33.35 24.31
CA ILE A 39 -6.56 33.50 22.90
C ILE A 39 -6.57 34.99 22.55
N SER A 40 -5.44 35.52 22.10
CA SER A 40 -5.34 36.93 21.72
C SER A 40 -5.68 37.16 20.24
N GLN A 41 -5.34 36.20 19.35
CA GLN A 41 -5.57 36.36 17.92
C GLN A 41 -5.63 35.01 17.17
N ARG A 42 -6.54 34.85 16.20
CA ARG A 42 -6.60 33.73 15.25
C ARG A 42 -6.35 34.23 13.83
N THR A 43 -5.43 33.58 13.13
CA THR A 43 -5.05 33.95 11.76
C THR A 43 -5.34 32.81 10.81
N GLY A 44 -6.01 33.07 9.69
CA GLY A 44 -6.08 32.18 8.52
C GLY A 44 -5.04 32.61 7.48
N GLY A 45 -3.77 32.24 7.68
CA GLY A 45 -2.68 32.53 6.74
C GLY A 45 -1.49 33.32 7.30
N PHE A 46 -0.53 33.63 6.43
CA PHE A 46 0.65 34.46 6.70
C PHE A 46 0.58 35.77 5.89
N GLY A 47 1.27 36.82 6.34
CA GLY A 47 1.31 38.12 5.65
C GLY A 47 0.26 39.14 6.11
N PRO A 48 0.13 40.28 5.41
CA PRO A 48 -0.75 41.38 5.80
C PRO A 48 -2.23 40.93 5.88
N GLU A 49 -2.96 41.52 6.82
CA GLU A 49 -4.38 41.24 7.05
C GLU A 49 -5.20 41.76 5.87
N ILE A 50 -5.94 40.86 5.21
CA ILE A 50 -6.92 41.22 4.18
C ILE A 50 -8.23 41.64 4.85
N PHE A 51 -8.67 40.87 5.86
CA PHE A 51 -9.95 41.09 6.54
C PHE A 51 -9.90 40.56 7.96
N GLY A 52 -10.53 41.22 8.92
CA GLY A 52 -10.64 40.71 10.28
C GLY A 52 -11.70 41.37 11.15
N PHE A 53 -12.19 40.63 12.14
CA PHE A 53 -13.22 41.07 13.08
C PHE A 53 -12.91 40.57 14.50
N ASN A 54 -13.51 41.20 15.51
CA ASN A 54 -13.42 40.75 16.91
C ASN A 54 -14.70 40.02 17.29
N ASP A 55 -14.58 38.87 17.96
CA ASP A 55 -15.74 38.17 18.49
C ASP A 55 -16.16 38.69 19.88
N LYS A 56 -17.30 38.19 20.38
CA LYS A 56 -17.86 38.55 21.70
C LYS A 56 -16.99 38.11 22.89
N SER A 57 -16.01 37.25 22.65
CA SER A 57 -15.06 36.76 23.64
C SER A 57 -13.72 37.52 23.60
N GLY A 58 -13.64 38.60 22.80
CA GLY A 58 -12.45 39.45 22.69
C GLY A 58 -11.36 38.91 21.76
N THR A 59 -11.60 37.81 21.04
CA THR A 59 -10.62 37.22 20.12
C THR A 59 -10.65 37.93 18.76
N ARG A 60 -9.48 38.39 18.28
CA ARG A 60 -9.33 38.94 16.91
C ARG A 60 -9.20 37.81 15.90
N TRP A 61 -10.14 37.72 14.98
CA TRP A 61 -10.10 36.84 13.81
C TRP A 61 -9.57 37.63 12.62
N LYS A 62 -8.50 37.17 11.98
CA LYS A 62 -7.95 37.79 10.77
C LYS A 62 -7.68 36.75 9.68
N LEU A 63 -7.97 37.11 8.43
CA LEU A 63 -7.63 36.38 7.22
C LEU A 63 -6.45 37.09 6.57
N SER A 64 -5.35 36.37 6.34
CA SER A 64 -4.10 36.94 5.84
C SER A 64 -3.86 36.53 4.38
N ALA A 65 -3.07 37.34 3.66
CA ALA A 65 -2.85 37.21 2.22
C ALA A 65 -2.43 35.83 1.71
N PHE A 66 -1.68 35.05 2.52
CA PHE A 66 -1.21 33.72 2.13
C PHE A 66 -1.88 32.63 2.97
N PRO A 67 -2.87 31.87 2.45
CA PRO A 67 -3.65 30.89 3.21
C PRO A 67 -2.92 29.56 3.45
N LEU A 68 -1.60 29.57 3.66
CA LEU A 68 -0.76 28.37 3.87
C LEU A 68 -0.79 27.87 5.33
N GLY A 69 -1.99 27.78 5.90
CA GLY A 69 -2.23 27.33 7.27
C GLY A 69 -2.66 28.45 8.22
N GLY A 70 -3.50 28.10 9.19
CA GLY A 70 -3.93 29.00 10.25
C GLY A 70 -3.17 28.76 11.54
N TYR A 71 -2.83 29.84 12.26
CA TYR A 71 -2.24 29.74 13.59
C TYR A 71 -3.01 30.58 14.60
N VAL A 72 -2.99 30.12 15.85
CA VAL A 72 -3.61 30.81 16.99
C VAL A 72 -2.49 31.40 17.83
N LYS A 73 -2.45 32.73 17.94
CA LYS A 73 -1.56 33.42 18.88
C LYS A 73 -2.25 33.46 20.23
N MET A 74 -1.63 32.88 21.26
CA MET A 74 -2.18 32.89 22.61
C MET A 74 -1.85 34.20 23.33
N LEU A 75 -2.62 34.52 24.36
CA LEU A 75 -2.35 35.65 25.24
C LEU A 75 -1.08 35.37 26.05
N GLY A 76 -0.06 36.23 25.90
CA GLY A 76 1.27 36.04 26.49
C GLY A 76 2.31 35.40 25.57
N ASP A 77 1.99 35.14 24.29
CA ASP A 77 2.97 34.73 23.27
C ASP A 77 3.50 35.94 22.48
N THR A 78 4.80 35.96 22.21
CA THR A 78 5.46 36.99 21.37
C THR A 78 5.17 36.78 19.88
N ASN A 79 5.13 35.53 19.41
CA ASN A 79 4.98 35.16 17.99
C ASN A 79 4.18 33.86 17.79
N ALA A 80 4.05 33.43 16.53
CA ALA A 80 3.32 32.22 16.13
C ALA A 80 3.95 30.89 16.59
N ALA A 81 5.18 30.92 17.13
CA ALA A 81 5.87 29.74 17.68
C ALA A 81 5.63 29.58 19.19
N SER A 82 4.66 30.31 19.75
CA SER A 82 4.30 30.31 21.17
C SER A 82 5.47 30.56 22.13
N VAL A 83 6.36 31.47 21.74
CA VAL A 83 7.45 31.94 22.59
C VAL A 83 6.88 32.86 23.69
N PRO A 84 7.04 32.55 24.98
CA PRO A 84 6.46 33.32 26.08
C PRO A 84 7.03 34.75 26.17
N VAL A 85 6.17 35.72 26.50
CA VAL A 85 6.59 37.06 26.95
C VAL A 85 7.14 36.96 28.39
N ASP A 86 8.10 37.83 28.73
CA ASP A 86 8.58 38.00 30.09
C ASP A 86 7.40 38.23 31.08
N GLN A 87 7.24 37.32 32.03
CA GLN A 87 6.07 37.25 32.92
C GLN A 87 5.94 38.46 33.85
N GLN A 88 7.01 39.23 34.04
CA GLN A 88 7.01 40.46 34.85
C GLN A 88 6.29 41.63 34.16
N LYS A 89 6.04 41.54 32.84
CA LYS A 89 5.40 42.60 32.05
C LYS A 89 3.88 42.43 31.89
N LEU A 90 3.29 41.35 32.40
CA LEU A 90 1.85 41.06 32.31
C LEU A 90 1.12 41.58 33.55
N THR A 91 -0.06 42.19 33.36
CA THR A 91 -0.94 42.57 34.48
C THR A 91 -1.53 41.33 35.19
N GLU A 92 -1.95 41.47 36.45
CA GLU A 92 -2.47 40.34 37.26
C GLU A 92 -3.71 39.68 36.65
N GLU A 93 -4.55 40.45 35.94
CA GLU A 93 -5.68 39.89 35.18
C GLU A 93 -5.21 39.10 33.93
N GLU A 94 -4.20 39.58 33.20
CA GLU A 94 -3.64 38.90 32.03
C GLU A 94 -2.89 37.60 32.41
N LYS A 95 -2.26 37.57 33.59
CA LYS A 95 -1.63 36.35 34.13
C LYS A 95 -2.64 35.24 34.40
N LEU A 96 -3.88 35.56 34.76
CA LEU A 96 -4.95 34.59 34.99
C LEU A 96 -5.44 33.91 33.71
N TYR A 97 -5.28 34.59 32.56
CA TYR A 97 -5.71 34.11 31.25
C TYR A 97 -4.56 33.72 30.31
N SER A 98 -3.30 33.91 30.70
CA SER A 98 -2.14 33.50 29.88
C SER A 98 -2.09 31.98 29.68
N PHE A 99 -1.75 31.53 28.46
CA PHE A 99 -1.56 30.11 28.16
C PHE A 99 -0.52 29.45 29.08
N HIS A 100 0.56 30.17 29.42
CA HIS A 100 1.69 29.65 30.20
C HIS A 100 1.36 29.43 31.68
N THR A 101 0.30 30.04 32.21
CA THR A 101 -0.13 29.89 33.62
C THR A 101 -1.25 28.85 33.80
N LYS A 102 -1.84 28.35 32.71
CA LYS A 102 -2.91 27.33 32.79
C LYS A 102 -2.40 25.96 33.27
N PRO A 103 -3.25 25.16 33.94
CA PRO A 103 -2.97 23.76 34.26
C PRO A 103 -2.62 22.92 33.02
N ARG A 104 -1.79 21.90 33.20
CA ARG A 104 -1.23 21.07 32.10
C ARG A 104 -2.29 20.45 31.18
N TYR A 105 -3.44 20.03 31.73
CA TYR A 105 -4.52 19.44 30.92
C TYR A 105 -5.22 20.46 30.01
N GLN A 106 -5.38 21.71 30.45
CA GLN A 106 -5.95 22.78 29.62
C GLN A 106 -4.98 23.19 28.53
N LYS A 107 -3.67 23.24 28.82
CA LYS A 107 -2.63 23.45 27.80
C LYS A 107 -2.67 22.37 26.73
N ALA A 108 -2.77 21.10 27.13
CA ALA A 108 -2.87 19.97 26.20
C ALA A 108 -4.11 20.07 25.30
N ALA A 109 -5.29 20.40 25.86
CA ALA A 109 -6.52 20.58 25.09
C ALA A 109 -6.42 21.76 24.10
N ILE A 110 -5.81 22.87 24.50
CA ILE A 110 -5.59 24.05 23.65
C ILE A 110 -4.62 23.74 22.50
N VAL A 111 -3.55 22.99 22.76
CA VAL A 111 -2.58 22.55 21.73
C VAL A 111 -3.22 21.55 20.77
N PHE A 112 -4.06 20.63 21.26
CA PHE A 112 -4.76 19.64 20.44
C PHE A 112 -5.81 20.26 19.50
N ALA A 113 -6.45 21.36 19.90
CA ALA A 113 -7.48 22.02 19.09
C ALA A 113 -6.97 22.51 17.72
N GLY A 114 -5.68 22.84 17.60
CA GLY A 114 -5.05 23.27 16.34
C GLY A 114 -5.04 22.17 15.27
N PRO A 115 -4.34 21.04 15.49
CA PRO A 115 -4.34 19.91 14.56
C PRO A 115 -5.74 19.37 14.25
N PHE A 116 -6.63 19.32 15.25
CA PHE A 116 -8.01 18.86 15.07
C PHE A 116 -8.81 19.77 14.13
N ALA A 117 -8.67 21.10 14.24
CA ALA A 117 -9.31 22.05 13.34
C ALA A 117 -8.76 21.94 11.90
N ASN A 118 -7.47 21.68 11.72
CA ASN A 118 -6.89 21.44 10.40
C ASN A 118 -7.50 20.20 9.74
N MET A 119 -7.70 19.10 10.48
CA MET A 119 -8.35 17.90 9.96
C MET A 119 -9.77 18.18 9.47
N ILE A 120 -10.58 18.91 10.24
CA ILE A 120 -11.95 19.30 9.86
C ILE A 120 -11.94 20.22 8.64
N PHE A 121 -11.07 21.24 8.63
CA PHE A 121 -10.94 22.14 7.50
C PHE A 121 -10.55 21.39 6.21
N THR A 122 -9.63 20.44 6.29
CA THR A 122 -9.22 19.60 5.15
C THR A 122 -10.41 18.84 4.56
N VAL A 123 -11.23 18.19 5.40
CA VAL A 123 -12.42 17.47 4.91
C VAL A 123 -13.41 18.40 4.23
N ILE A 124 -13.69 19.57 4.83
CA ILE A 124 -14.64 20.55 4.27
C ILE A 124 -14.09 21.16 2.97
N ALA A 125 -12.81 21.55 2.94
CA ALA A 125 -12.17 22.15 1.78
C ALA A 125 -12.12 21.16 0.61
N PHE A 126 -11.78 19.90 0.83
CA PHE A 126 -11.83 18.88 -0.22
C PHE A 126 -13.25 18.60 -0.70
N THR A 127 -14.23 18.54 0.21
CA THR A 127 -15.64 18.35 -0.18
C THR A 127 -16.15 19.49 -1.05
N ILE A 128 -15.87 20.75 -0.68
CA ILE A 128 -16.22 21.93 -1.49
C ILE A 128 -15.45 21.93 -2.80
N PHE A 129 -14.15 21.64 -2.79
CA PHE A 129 -13.32 21.58 -3.98
C PHE A 129 -13.82 20.54 -4.99
N PHE A 130 -14.11 19.31 -4.56
CA PHE A 130 -14.64 18.27 -5.45
C PHE A 130 -16.06 18.59 -5.94
N SER A 131 -16.84 19.34 -5.15
CA SER A 131 -18.18 19.77 -5.53
C SER A 131 -18.18 20.96 -6.50
N VAL A 132 -17.17 21.84 -6.45
CA VAL A 132 -17.08 23.07 -7.25
C VAL A 132 -16.19 22.91 -8.49
N ALA A 133 -15.04 22.24 -8.38
CA ALA A 133 -14.04 22.18 -9.45
C ALA A 133 -14.26 21.05 -10.47
N GLY A 134 -15.02 20.01 -10.12
CA GLY A 134 -15.23 18.84 -10.99
C GLY A 134 -13.93 18.09 -11.36
N TYR A 135 -14.05 17.05 -12.18
CA TYR A 135 -12.90 16.28 -12.66
C TYR A 135 -12.34 16.92 -13.94
N TYR A 136 -11.08 17.38 -13.93
CA TYR A 136 -10.40 17.81 -15.15
C TYR A 136 -10.00 16.60 -15.99
N ARG A 137 -10.60 16.43 -17.18
CA ARG A 137 -10.24 15.42 -18.18
C ARG A 137 -9.75 16.09 -19.44
N THR A 138 -8.75 15.52 -20.11
CA THR A 138 -8.19 16.10 -21.33
C THR A 138 -9.17 16.00 -22.50
N PRO A 139 -9.49 17.12 -23.19
CA PRO A 139 -10.34 17.08 -24.37
C PRO A 139 -9.63 16.30 -25.50
N PRO A 140 -10.38 15.63 -26.39
CA PRO A 140 -9.80 14.75 -27.42
C PRO A 140 -9.26 15.55 -28.62
N VAL A 141 -8.40 16.54 -28.35
CA VAL A 141 -7.79 17.40 -29.37
C VAL A 141 -6.36 16.94 -29.65
N ILE A 142 -6.01 16.83 -30.92
CA ILE A 142 -4.67 16.45 -31.38
C ILE A 142 -3.71 17.61 -31.10
N GLY A 143 -2.74 17.39 -30.21
CA GLY A 143 -1.72 18.40 -29.88
C GLY A 143 -0.62 18.50 -30.92
N ASN A 144 0.02 17.38 -31.27
CA ASN A 144 1.06 17.28 -32.29
C ASN A 144 0.92 15.96 -33.07
N VAL A 145 1.41 15.95 -34.31
CA VAL A 145 1.40 14.76 -35.19
C VAL A 145 2.83 14.46 -35.65
N ILE A 146 3.34 13.30 -35.29
CA ILE A 146 4.73 12.86 -35.58
C ILE A 146 4.89 12.58 -37.09
N GLU A 147 6.02 12.97 -37.69
CA GLU A 147 6.36 12.62 -39.08
C GLU A 147 6.43 11.09 -39.27
N GLU A 148 6.04 10.61 -40.45
CA GLU A 148 5.92 9.17 -40.79
C GLU A 148 4.88 8.35 -40.01
N SER A 149 4.17 8.94 -39.03
CA SER A 149 3.11 8.25 -38.27
C SER A 149 1.85 7.95 -39.09
N ALA A 150 1.07 6.94 -38.67
CA ALA A 150 -0.23 6.61 -39.27
C ALA A 150 -1.21 7.81 -39.25
N ALA A 151 -1.15 8.65 -38.21
CA ALA A 151 -1.96 9.87 -38.11
C ALA A 151 -1.58 10.92 -39.15
N LYS A 152 -0.28 11.07 -39.46
CA LYS A 152 0.21 11.98 -40.50
C LYS A 152 -0.19 11.51 -41.90
N GLN A 153 -0.04 10.21 -42.17
CA GLN A 153 -0.45 9.59 -43.43
C GLN A 153 -1.96 9.72 -43.68
N ALA A 154 -2.75 9.71 -42.60
CA ALA A 154 -4.20 9.89 -42.63
C ALA A 154 -4.66 11.36 -42.69
N GLY A 155 -3.72 12.31 -42.78
CA GLY A 155 -4.01 13.74 -42.96
C GLY A 155 -4.54 14.45 -41.71
N LEU A 156 -4.36 13.87 -40.52
CA LEU A 156 -4.68 14.53 -39.25
C LEU A 156 -3.66 15.63 -38.95
N LEU A 157 -4.14 16.74 -38.39
CA LEU A 157 -3.33 17.93 -38.11
C LEU A 157 -3.46 18.33 -36.63
N PRO A 158 -2.45 19.01 -36.07
CA PRO A 158 -2.57 19.70 -34.78
C PRO A 158 -3.83 20.59 -34.76
N GLY A 159 -4.64 20.45 -33.72
CA GLY A 159 -5.91 21.17 -33.54
C GLY A 159 -7.17 20.39 -33.91
N ASP A 160 -7.06 19.22 -34.58
CA ASP A 160 -8.22 18.37 -34.87
C ASP A 160 -8.81 17.77 -33.59
N THR A 161 -10.13 17.77 -33.46
CA THR A 161 -10.82 17.15 -32.31
C THR A 161 -11.41 15.80 -32.73
N ILE A 162 -10.89 14.69 -32.20
CA ILE A 162 -11.40 13.36 -32.52
C ILE A 162 -12.71 13.13 -31.76
N THR A 163 -13.80 12.91 -32.49
CA THR A 163 -15.15 12.73 -31.92
C THR A 163 -15.56 11.26 -31.87
N GLN A 164 -15.03 10.42 -32.77
CA GLN A 164 -15.37 9.00 -32.84
C GLN A 164 -14.24 8.20 -33.50
N ILE A 165 -13.99 6.98 -33.01
CA ILE A 165 -13.13 5.99 -33.66
C ILE A 165 -13.93 4.69 -33.80
N ASN A 166 -14.14 4.22 -35.03
CA ASN A 166 -15.07 3.14 -35.37
C ASN A 166 -16.47 3.40 -34.78
N GLU A 167 -16.99 2.49 -33.94
CA GLU A 167 -18.27 2.64 -33.24
C GLU A 167 -18.14 3.36 -31.88
N TYR A 168 -16.92 3.64 -31.42
CA TYR A 168 -16.67 4.22 -30.10
C TYR A 168 -16.66 5.75 -30.15
N LYS A 169 -17.59 6.39 -29.43
CA LYS A 169 -17.58 7.84 -29.21
C LYS A 169 -16.43 8.23 -28.30
N ILE A 170 -15.58 9.14 -28.77
CA ILE A 170 -14.43 9.64 -28.04
C ILE A 170 -14.84 10.92 -27.33
N LYS A 171 -14.88 10.89 -25.99
CA LYS A 171 -15.19 12.07 -25.18
C LYS A 171 -13.94 12.68 -24.57
N TYR A 172 -12.90 11.87 -24.37
CA TYR A 172 -11.63 12.28 -23.78
C TYR A 172 -10.47 11.68 -24.57
N PHE A 173 -9.30 12.33 -24.50
CA PHE A 173 -8.12 11.88 -25.25
C PHE A 173 -7.70 10.45 -24.91
N GLU A 174 -7.91 10.02 -23.66
CA GLU A 174 -7.58 8.67 -23.16
C GLU A 174 -8.41 7.56 -23.82
N ASP A 175 -9.61 7.89 -24.33
CA ASP A 175 -10.45 6.93 -25.05
C ASP A 175 -9.80 6.56 -26.41
N ILE A 176 -9.02 7.47 -27.01
CA ILE A 176 -8.31 7.26 -28.28
C ILE A 176 -7.24 6.19 -28.11
N SER A 177 -6.37 6.33 -27.11
CA SER A 177 -5.28 5.38 -26.84
C SER A 177 -5.82 3.98 -26.55
N ARG A 178 -6.93 3.88 -25.80
CA ARG A 178 -7.56 2.58 -25.49
C ARG A 178 -8.04 1.86 -26.75
N VAL A 179 -8.71 2.58 -27.66
CA VAL A 179 -9.26 2.01 -28.89
C VAL A 179 -8.15 1.63 -29.88
N ILE A 180 -7.07 2.41 -29.95
CA ILE A 180 -5.93 2.12 -30.84
C ILE A 180 -5.14 0.90 -30.34
N MET A 181 -4.84 0.81 -29.04
CA MET A 181 -4.07 -0.31 -28.47
C MET A 181 -4.81 -1.66 -28.55
N SER A 182 -6.15 -1.66 -28.55
CA SER A 182 -6.94 -2.89 -28.70
C SER A 182 -7.10 -3.34 -30.16
N ASN A 183 -6.60 -2.57 -31.12
CA ASN A 183 -6.79 -2.78 -32.56
C ASN A 183 -5.46 -2.59 -33.35
N PRO A 184 -4.33 -3.22 -32.93
CA PRO A 184 -3.07 -3.08 -33.64
C PRO A 184 -3.19 -3.62 -35.07
N GLU A 185 -2.62 -2.91 -36.05
CA GLU A 185 -2.54 -3.32 -37.47
C GLU A 185 -3.87 -3.50 -38.20
N THR A 186 -4.97 -3.06 -37.57
CA THR A 186 -6.31 -3.09 -38.18
C THR A 186 -6.74 -1.71 -38.67
N ARG A 187 -7.47 -1.66 -39.79
CA ARG A 187 -7.99 -0.39 -40.32
C ARG A 187 -9.05 0.18 -39.37
N ILE A 188 -8.85 1.41 -38.92
CA ILE A 188 -9.78 2.15 -38.07
C ILE A 188 -10.29 3.40 -38.79
N GLU A 189 -11.59 3.64 -38.73
CA GLU A 189 -12.24 4.87 -39.19
C GLU A 189 -12.24 5.90 -38.06
N ILE A 190 -11.69 7.09 -38.30
CA ILE A 190 -11.66 8.19 -37.33
C ILE A 190 -12.54 9.32 -37.86
N LYS A 191 -13.54 9.71 -37.07
CA LYS A 191 -14.26 10.98 -37.26
C LYS A 191 -13.64 12.04 -36.38
N TYR A 192 -13.35 13.18 -36.98
CA TYR A 192 -12.76 14.31 -36.30
C TYR A 192 -13.37 15.62 -36.79
N SER A 193 -13.39 16.62 -35.92
CA SER A 193 -13.81 17.97 -36.27
C SER A 193 -12.61 18.87 -36.45
N ARG A 194 -12.59 19.60 -37.56
CA ARG A 194 -11.62 20.65 -37.87
C ARG A 194 -12.41 21.91 -38.19
N ASN A 195 -12.20 23.00 -37.43
CA ASN A 195 -12.96 24.25 -37.58
C ASN A 195 -14.50 24.08 -37.55
N ASN A 196 -15.01 23.22 -36.66
CA ASN A 196 -16.45 22.88 -36.50
C ASN A 196 -17.11 22.16 -37.69
N GLU A 197 -16.35 21.71 -38.69
CA GLU A 197 -16.84 20.82 -39.73
C GLU A 197 -16.37 19.38 -39.44
N GLU A 198 -17.22 18.40 -39.72
CA GLU A 198 -16.89 16.98 -39.49
C GLU A 198 -16.22 16.36 -40.71
N TYR A 199 -15.07 15.75 -40.46
CA TYR A 199 -14.27 15.02 -41.42
C TYR A 199 -14.13 13.56 -40.99
N ARG A 200 -13.88 12.68 -41.96
CA ARG A 200 -13.59 11.27 -41.72
C ARG A 200 -12.31 10.87 -42.41
N THR A 201 -11.47 10.12 -41.72
CA THR A 201 -10.27 9.52 -42.29
C THR A 201 -10.16 8.08 -41.85
N ILE A 202 -9.41 7.28 -42.61
CA ILE A 202 -9.14 5.88 -42.28
C ILE A 202 -7.63 5.77 -42.08
N LEU A 203 -7.21 5.21 -40.96
CA LEU A 203 -5.81 4.93 -40.69
C LEU A 203 -5.62 3.51 -40.19
N THR A 204 -4.43 2.95 -40.41
CA THR A 204 -4.06 1.63 -39.89
C THR A 204 -2.93 1.86 -38.89
N PRO A 205 -3.15 1.69 -37.57
CA PRO A 205 -2.09 1.80 -36.59
C PRO A 205 -1.09 0.67 -36.86
N PHE A 206 0.20 0.97 -36.95
CA PHE A 206 1.24 -0.05 -37.06
C PHE A 206 2.13 -0.02 -35.83
N THR A 207 2.59 -1.20 -35.44
CA THR A 207 3.55 -1.37 -34.35
C THR A 207 4.93 -1.03 -34.89
N VAL A 208 5.65 -0.10 -34.26
CA VAL A 208 7.06 0.14 -34.59
C VAL A 208 7.87 -0.74 -33.63
N GLU A 209 8.48 -1.81 -34.15
CA GLU A 209 9.52 -2.53 -33.42
C GLU A 209 10.76 -1.63 -33.35
N ASP A 210 11.10 -1.20 -32.13
CA ASP A 210 12.36 -0.51 -31.88
C ASP A 210 13.48 -1.55 -32.04
N ARG A 211 14.21 -1.46 -33.15
CA ARG A 211 15.38 -2.31 -33.41
C ARG A 211 16.57 -1.74 -32.65
N ASP A 212 16.52 -1.88 -31.34
CA ASP A 212 17.72 -1.78 -30.53
C ASP A 212 17.81 -3.02 -29.65
N VAL A 213 18.90 -3.77 -29.81
CA VAL A 213 19.10 -5.09 -29.16
C VAL A 213 19.10 -4.95 -27.63
N PHE A 214 19.26 -3.73 -27.11
CA PHE A 214 19.23 -3.40 -25.69
C PHE A 214 18.13 -2.42 -25.26
N ALA A 215 17.24 -1.95 -26.15
CA ALA A 215 16.23 -0.92 -25.78
C ALA A 215 15.43 -1.31 -24.53
N ASN A 216 14.90 -2.54 -24.50
CA ASN A 216 14.13 -3.05 -23.36
C ASN A 216 14.97 -3.21 -22.08
N GLU A 217 16.28 -3.47 -22.19
CA GLU A 217 17.18 -3.55 -21.03
C GLU A 217 17.58 -2.15 -20.53
N LEU A 218 17.82 -1.20 -21.45
CA LEU A 218 18.15 0.19 -21.15
C LEU A 218 16.98 0.92 -20.47
N GLU A 219 15.74 0.64 -20.87
CA GLU A 219 14.55 1.17 -20.20
C GLU A 219 14.42 0.74 -18.74
N GLN A 220 14.93 -0.45 -18.38
CA GLN A 220 14.94 -0.93 -16.99
C GLN A 220 16.10 -0.35 -16.16
N VAL A 221 17.21 0.02 -16.82
CA VAL A 221 18.39 0.62 -16.16
C VAL A 221 18.16 2.10 -15.83
N ILE A 222 17.43 2.83 -16.68
CA ILE A 222 17.17 4.26 -16.50
C ILE A 222 16.06 4.49 -15.46
N LYS A 223 16.34 5.25 -14.40
CA LYS A 223 15.32 5.67 -13.44
C LYS A 223 14.44 6.78 -14.04
N ARG A 224 13.29 6.42 -14.62
CA ARG A 224 12.28 7.38 -15.10
C ARG A 224 11.32 7.81 -14.00
N HIS A 225 10.90 9.07 -14.02
CA HIS A 225 9.72 9.51 -13.28
C HIS A 225 8.46 9.11 -14.07
N SER A 226 7.55 8.32 -13.49
CA SER A 226 6.35 7.90 -14.22
C SER A 226 5.47 9.11 -14.58
N ASN A 227 5.08 9.24 -15.85
CA ASN A 227 4.29 10.36 -16.39
C ASN A 227 2.81 10.00 -16.59
N ASP A 228 2.34 9.09 -15.75
CA ASP A 228 0.99 8.57 -15.78
C ASP A 228 -0.06 9.50 -15.18
N ILE A 229 -1.34 9.27 -15.55
CA ILE A 229 -2.49 10.07 -15.11
C ILE A 229 -2.54 10.24 -13.57
N PHE A 230 -2.22 9.18 -12.81
CA PHE A 230 -2.17 9.26 -11.34
C PHE A 230 -0.98 10.10 -10.84
N SER A 231 0.17 10.10 -11.53
CA SER A 231 1.30 10.94 -11.15
C SER A 231 1.01 12.42 -11.39
N LYS A 232 0.36 12.74 -12.51
CA LYS A 232 -0.12 14.10 -12.81
C LYS A 232 -1.16 14.57 -11.79
N LEU A 233 -2.07 13.69 -11.38
CA LEU A 233 -3.08 13.97 -10.37
C LEU A 233 -2.47 14.14 -8.96
N PHE A 234 -1.56 13.26 -8.54
CA PHE A 234 -0.88 13.33 -7.25
C PHE A 234 0.03 14.55 -7.14
N ARG A 235 0.76 14.90 -8.21
CA ARG A 235 1.58 16.13 -8.31
C ARG A 235 0.72 17.40 -8.25
N ALA A 236 -0.45 17.39 -8.88
CA ALA A 236 -1.41 18.50 -8.82
C ALA A 236 -2.01 18.69 -7.41
N ILE A 237 -2.23 17.60 -6.66
CA ILE A 237 -2.80 17.63 -5.30
C ILE A 237 -1.76 18.06 -4.24
N PHE A 238 -0.53 17.55 -4.31
CA PHE A 238 0.48 17.77 -3.26
C PHE A 238 1.52 18.86 -3.59
N LYS A 239 1.41 19.53 -4.75
CA LYS A 239 2.41 20.49 -5.28
C LYS A 239 3.84 19.94 -5.27
N SER A 240 4.02 18.63 -5.36
CA SER A 240 5.33 18.03 -5.54
C SER A 240 5.68 18.06 -7.03
N GLY A 241 6.37 19.12 -7.46
CA GLY A 241 6.98 19.13 -8.79
C GLY A 241 8.02 18.02 -8.91
N THR A 242 8.17 17.40 -10.08
CA THR A 242 9.42 16.70 -10.44
C THR A 242 10.48 17.76 -10.59
N HIS A 243 11.27 17.95 -9.54
CA HIS A 243 12.41 18.85 -9.61
C HIS A 243 13.52 18.09 -10.31
N TYR A 244 13.96 18.61 -11.45
CA TYR A 244 15.23 18.18 -12.02
C TYR A 244 16.31 18.40 -10.95
N SER A 245 17.03 17.34 -10.62
CA SER A 245 18.25 17.42 -9.83
C SER A 245 19.40 17.00 -10.72
N PRO A 246 20.49 17.78 -10.81
CA PRO A 246 21.71 17.38 -11.49
C PRO A 246 22.24 16.01 -11.02
N GLN A 247 21.90 15.60 -9.79
CA GLN A 247 22.26 14.29 -9.24
C GLN A 247 21.56 13.14 -9.96
N TYR A 248 20.32 13.31 -10.43
CA TYR A 248 19.63 12.27 -11.20
C TYR A 248 20.30 12.02 -12.55
N LEU A 249 20.78 13.09 -13.20
CA LEU A 249 21.53 12.99 -14.44
C LEU A 249 22.81 12.20 -14.23
N LEU A 250 23.58 12.56 -13.19
CA LEU A 250 24.82 11.88 -12.82
C LEU A 250 24.59 10.39 -12.53
N ILE A 251 23.55 10.06 -11.76
CA ILE A 251 23.21 8.66 -11.43
C ILE A 251 22.84 7.88 -12.69
N ASN A 252 21.99 8.43 -13.56
CA ASN A 252 21.59 7.72 -14.78
C ASN A 252 22.77 7.56 -15.76
N THR A 253 23.63 8.58 -15.91
CA THR A 253 24.88 8.45 -16.69
C THR A 253 25.78 7.35 -16.14
N GLU A 254 25.95 7.27 -14.83
CA GLU A 254 26.75 6.22 -14.16
C GLU A 254 26.13 4.83 -14.35
N LEU A 255 24.79 4.72 -14.27
CA LEU A 255 24.08 3.46 -14.50
C LEU A 255 24.24 2.97 -15.95
N LEU A 256 24.15 3.88 -16.92
CA LEU A 256 24.39 3.58 -18.32
C LEU A 256 25.85 3.19 -18.56
N ASP A 257 26.82 3.93 -18.02
CA ASP A 257 28.24 3.57 -18.16
C ASP A 257 28.53 2.18 -17.56
N ARG A 258 27.97 1.91 -16.38
CA ARG A 258 28.05 0.60 -15.74
C ARG A 258 27.41 -0.50 -16.59
N PHE A 259 26.27 -0.24 -17.22
CA PHE A 259 25.59 -1.19 -18.11
C PHE A 259 26.48 -1.55 -19.32
N TYR A 260 26.95 -0.57 -20.07
CA TYR A 260 27.82 -0.82 -21.24
C TYR A 260 29.17 -1.43 -20.84
N SER A 261 29.75 -0.98 -19.73
CA SER A 261 30.93 -1.59 -19.12
C SER A 261 30.75 -3.07 -18.75
N SER A 262 29.51 -3.48 -18.47
CA SER A 262 29.18 -4.89 -18.17
C SER A 262 29.01 -5.76 -19.42
N LYS A 263 28.83 -5.13 -20.59
CA LYS A 263 28.60 -5.77 -21.89
C LYS A 263 29.84 -5.78 -22.78
N GLY A 264 31.01 -5.36 -22.28
CA GLY A 264 32.28 -5.46 -23.01
C GLY A 264 32.80 -4.18 -23.64
N TYR A 265 32.17 -3.05 -23.35
CA TYR A 265 32.57 -1.76 -23.92
C TYR A 265 33.41 -0.96 -22.90
N ILE A 266 34.69 -0.72 -23.22
CA ILE A 266 35.69 -0.16 -22.28
C ILE A 266 35.74 1.37 -22.29
N GLN A 267 35.48 1.99 -23.45
CA GLN A 267 35.63 3.42 -23.69
C GLN A 267 34.30 4.04 -24.15
N ASN A 268 33.27 3.95 -23.32
CA ASN A 268 31.98 4.56 -23.63
C ASN A 268 32.08 6.06 -23.39
N ASN A 269 31.63 6.85 -24.35
CA ASN A 269 31.42 8.28 -24.15
C ASN A 269 29.91 8.52 -24.11
N ILE A 270 29.39 8.73 -22.90
CA ILE A 270 27.97 9.01 -22.65
C ILE A 270 27.84 10.49 -22.32
N GLN A 271 27.26 11.24 -23.23
CA GLN A 271 27.06 12.69 -23.09
C GLN A 271 25.59 12.98 -22.81
N PRO A 272 25.23 13.40 -21.59
CA PRO A 272 23.88 13.84 -21.31
C PRO A 272 23.66 15.26 -21.84
N ILE A 273 22.60 15.42 -22.61
CA ILE A 273 22.07 16.70 -23.10
C ILE A 273 20.77 16.96 -22.34
N VAL A 274 20.66 18.18 -21.81
CA VAL A 274 19.46 18.66 -21.11
C VAL A 274 18.87 19.79 -21.93
N GLU A 275 17.69 19.58 -22.46
CA GLU A 275 16.94 20.60 -23.18
C GLU A 275 15.73 21.02 -22.37
N VAL A 276 15.43 22.32 -22.39
CA VAL A 276 14.24 22.87 -21.76
C VAL A 276 13.37 23.44 -22.87
N ASP A 277 12.23 22.81 -23.12
CA ASP A 277 11.24 23.30 -24.07
C ASP A 277 10.57 24.58 -23.53
N ASN A 278 10.00 25.38 -24.44
CA ASN A 278 9.25 26.60 -24.18
C ASN A 278 8.10 26.41 -23.18
N ASN A 279 7.64 25.17 -22.98
CA ASN A 279 6.63 24.80 -21.99
C ASN A 279 7.20 24.45 -20.60
N ASN A 280 8.47 24.79 -20.31
CA ASN A 280 9.20 24.38 -19.09
C ASN A 280 9.27 22.85 -18.90
N GLN A 281 9.21 22.09 -19.99
CA GLN A 281 9.46 20.64 -19.96
C GLN A 281 10.95 20.40 -20.13
N ILE A 282 11.51 19.49 -19.31
CA ILE A 282 12.92 19.13 -19.37
C ILE A 282 13.02 17.80 -20.11
N GLU A 283 13.67 17.83 -21.27
CA GLU A 283 14.02 16.66 -22.07
C GLU A 283 15.47 16.28 -21.76
N LEU A 284 15.70 14.98 -21.51
CA LEU A 284 17.01 14.42 -21.20
C LEU A 284 17.38 13.45 -22.31
N THR A 285 18.39 13.81 -23.10
CA THR A 285 18.89 13.01 -24.22
C THR A 285 20.29 12.52 -23.89
N PHE A 286 20.52 11.20 -23.89
CA PHE A 286 21.85 10.63 -23.69
C PHE A 286 22.42 10.25 -25.04
N LEU A 287 23.45 10.96 -25.50
CA LEU A 287 24.22 10.55 -26.68
C LEU A 287 25.25 9.51 -26.24
N ILE A 288 25.15 8.31 -26.80
CA ILE A 288 26.01 7.19 -26.46
C ILE A 288 26.85 6.83 -27.69
N ASP A 289 28.17 6.93 -27.55
CA ASP A 289 29.13 6.47 -28.56
C ASP A 289 29.65 5.08 -28.17
N GLU A 290 28.95 4.05 -28.67
CA GLU A 290 29.30 2.65 -28.45
C GLU A 290 30.55 2.29 -29.27
N LYS A 291 31.68 2.13 -28.57
CA LYS A 291 32.94 1.68 -29.19
C LYS A 291 32.93 0.17 -29.45
N GLN A 292 34.06 -0.35 -29.89
CA GLN A 292 34.22 -1.78 -30.12
C GLN A 292 34.03 -2.58 -28.82
N GLN A 293 33.36 -3.73 -28.92
CA GLN A 293 33.20 -4.71 -27.84
C GLN A 293 34.46 -5.58 -27.72
N TYR A 294 34.90 -5.81 -26.48
CA TYR A 294 36.06 -6.62 -26.16
C TYR A 294 35.70 -7.94 -25.49
N LEU A 295 36.58 -8.92 -25.65
CA LEU A 295 36.56 -10.22 -24.99
C LEU A 295 37.65 -10.29 -23.91
N PHE A 296 37.43 -11.13 -22.90
CA PHE A 296 38.43 -11.46 -21.89
C PHE A 296 39.58 -12.26 -22.50
N GLY A 297 40.81 -11.79 -22.24
CA GLY A 297 42.04 -12.50 -22.49
C GLY A 297 42.54 -13.24 -21.25
N ASN A 298 43.85 -13.22 -21.04
CA ASN A 298 44.48 -13.80 -19.85
C ASN A 298 44.30 -12.89 -18.64
N ASN A 299 44.05 -13.51 -17.48
CA ASN A 299 43.97 -12.85 -16.19
C ASN A 299 45.22 -13.17 -15.39
N GLU A 300 46.00 -12.16 -15.04
CA GLU A 300 47.23 -12.30 -14.25
C GLU A 300 47.11 -11.50 -12.95
N VAL A 301 47.82 -11.95 -11.92
CA VAL A 301 47.95 -11.23 -10.65
C VAL A 301 49.40 -10.87 -10.49
N ASP A 302 49.68 -9.57 -10.44
CA ASP A 302 51.00 -9.03 -10.16
C ASP A 302 51.00 -8.45 -8.75
N ILE A 303 51.77 -9.07 -7.86
CA ILE A 303 51.87 -8.64 -6.47
C ILE A 303 53.20 -7.92 -6.34
N GLU A 304 53.18 -6.59 -6.24
CA GLU A 304 54.38 -5.72 -6.21
C GLU A 304 55.22 -5.88 -4.91
N THR A 305 54.99 -6.92 -4.09
CA THR A 305 55.67 -7.09 -2.80
C THR A 305 56.10 -8.53 -2.51
N GLU A 306 57.15 -8.67 -1.68
CA GLU A 306 57.60 -9.90 -1.03
C GLU A 306 56.56 -10.45 -0.01
N ILE A 307 55.32 -10.71 -0.42
CA ILE A 307 54.48 -11.64 0.35
C ILE A 307 55.10 -13.03 0.16
N LYS A 308 56.01 -13.43 1.07
CA LYS A 308 56.55 -14.80 1.15
C LYS A 308 55.50 -15.83 1.57
N ASP A 309 54.31 -15.38 1.95
CA ASP A 309 53.20 -16.23 2.36
C ASP A 309 52.44 -16.74 1.13
N LEU A 310 52.84 -17.93 0.65
CA LEU A 310 52.24 -18.60 -0.50
C LEU A 310 50.72 -18.79 -0.35
N SER A 311 50.21 -18.87 0.90
CA SER A 311 48.79 -19.04 1.19
C SER A 311 47.94 -17.85 0.74
N LEU A 312 48.42 -16.62 0.96
CA LEU A 312 47.73 -15.40 0.53
C LEU A 312 47.60 -15.30 -1.00
N ARG A 313 48.59 -15.79 -1.76
CA ARG A 313 48.52 -15.79 -3.22
C ARG A 313 47.47 -16.76 -3.73
N GLU A 314 47.40 -17.96 -3.17
CA GLU A 314 46.40 -18.96 -3.52
C GLU A 314 44.98 -18.47 -3.18
N GLU A 315 44.78 -17.89 -2.00
CA GLU A 315 43.49 -17.29 -1.59
C GLU A 315 43.03 -16.16 -2.55
N ILE A 316 43.96 -15.35 -3.07
CA ILE A 316 43.63 -14.27 -4.02
C ILE A 316 43.20 -14.83 -5.38
N LEU A 317 43.87 -15.89 -5.86
CA LEU A 317 43.58 -16.52 -7.14
C LEU A 317 42.18 -17.14 -7.16
N GLU A 318 41.65 -17.62 -6.03
CA GLU A 318 40.28 -18.16 -5.94
C GLU A 318 39.18 -17.12 -6.24
N PHE A 319 39.46 -15.82 -6.09
CA PHE A 319 38.51 -14.76 -6.39
C PHE A 319 38.41 -14.46 -7.89
N ILE A 320 39.41 -14.84 -8.68
CA ILE A 320 39.45 -14.65 -10.13
C ILE A 320 38.76 -15.83 -10.77
N LYS A 321 37.56 -15.60 -11.28
CA LYS A 321 36.67 -16.62 -11.88
C LYS A 321 36.36 -16.34 -13.34
N GLU A 322 36.95 -15.29 -13.89
CA GLU A 322 36.77 -14.84 -15.25
C GLU A 322 37.50 -15.79 -16.20
N GLU A 323 36.77 -16.40 -17.13
CA GLU A 323 37.32 -17.33 -18.13
C GLU A 323 37.70 -16.59 -19.42
N ASN A 324 38.75 -17.07 -20.07
CA ASN A 324 39.17 -16.56 -21.38
C ASN A 324 38.02 -16.69 -22.40
N ASN A 325 37.93 -15.73 -23.33
CA ASN A 325 36.96 -15.69 -24.43
C ASN A 325 35.50 -15.39 -24.02
N GLN A 326 35.23 -15.01 -22.76
CA GLN A 326 33.95 -14.42 -22.34
C GLN A 326 33.88 -12.93 -22.71
N ILE A 327 32.67 -12.35 -22.79
CA ILE A 327 32.51 -10.90 -22.97
C ILE A 327 33.17 -10.15 -21.81
N PHE A 328 34.01 -9.17 -22.14
CA PHE A 328 34.69 -8.34 -21.15
C PHE A 328 33.67 -7.69 -20.20
N ASN A 329 33.96 -7.65 -18.90
CA ASN A 329 33.03 -7.07 -17.93
C ASN A 329 33.81 -6.34 -16.85
N ARG A 330 33.90 -5.02 -17.01
CA ARG A 330 34.63 -4.14 -16.09
C ARG A 330 34.01 -4.14 -14.69
N VAL A 331 32.70 -4.33 -14.60
CA VAL A 331 31.99 -4.39 -13.31
C VAL A 331 32.42 -5.62 -12.53
N LYS A 332 32.54 -6.79 -13.18
CA LYS A 332 33.10 -8.00 -12.55
C LYS A 332 34.54 -7.77 -12.10
N ILE A 333 35.38 -7.19 -12.94
CA ILE A 333 36.80 -6.91 -12.62
C ILE A 333 36.93 -6.01 -11.40
N ASN A 334 36.19 -4.89 -11.36
CA ASN A 334 36.20 -3.98 -10.23
C ASN A 334 35.67 -4.65 -8.96
N ASN A 335 34.61 -5.46 -9.06
CA ASN A 335 34.09 -6.24 -7.93
C ASN A 335 35.12 -7.27 -7.43
N THR A 336 35.87 -7.90 -8.33
CA THR A 336 36.94 -8.85 -7.99
C THR A 336 38.10 -8.11 -7.31
N ALA A 337 38.54 -6.96 -7.84
CA ALA A 337 39.55 -6.11 -7.18
C ALA A 337 39.10 -5.65 -5.79
N GLU A 338 37.83 -5.27 -5.63
CA GLU A 338 37.25 -4.90 -4.33
C GLU A 338 37.19 -6.08 -3.36
N LYS A 339 36.84 -7.29 -3.83
CA LYS A 339 36.90 -8.52 -3.00
C LYS A 339 38.31 -8.83 -2.54
N ILE A 340 39.29 -8.75 -3.44
CA ILE A 340 40.71 -8.97 -3.11
C ILE A 340 41.18 -7.93 -2.09
N SER A 341 40.89 -6.64 -2.32
CA SER A 341 41.23 -5.56 -1.38
C SER A 341 40.55 -5.77 -0.02
N LYS A 342 39.27 -6.16 -0.01
CA LYS A 342 38.52 -6.45 1.23
C LYS A 342 39.10 -7.65 1.98
N HIS A 343 39.45 -8.73 1.29
CA HIS A 343 40.08 -9.90 1.89
C HIS A 343 41.45 -9.56 2.51
N LEU A 344 42.26 -8.78 1.79
CA LEU A 344 43.53 -8.26 2.30
C LEU A 344 43.32 -7.36 3.53
N ASN A 345 42.31 -6.48 3.51
CA ASN A 345 41.92 -5.67 4.66
C ASN A 345 41.52 -6.55 5.87
N GLU A 346 40.80 -7.65 5.66
CA GLU A 346 40.42 -8.61 6.72
C GLU A 346 41.64 -9.33 7.33
N LYS A 347 42.70 -9.53 6.54
CA LYS A 347 43.99 -10.08 7.01
C LYS A 347 44.94 -9.03 7.61
N GLY A 348 44.51 -7.75 7.66
CA GLY A 348 45.22 -6.63 8.29
C GLY A 348 46.01 -5.71 7.36
N TYR A 349 45.86 -5.84 6.03
CA TYR A 349 46.53 -5.03 5.01
C TYR A 349 45.63 -3.86 4.58
N ILE A 350 45.64 -2.78 5.35
CA ILE A 350 44.59 -1.73 5.36
C ILE A 350 44.65 -0.78 4.17
N PHE A 351 45.87 -0.58 3.67
CA PHE A 351 46.13 0.22 2.48
C PHE A 351 46.32 -0.67 1.25
N ALA A 352 45.80 -1.91 1.30
CA ALA A 352 45.81 -2.83 0.19
C ALA A 352 45.08 -2.21 -1.00
N LYS A 353 45.86 -1.67 -1.94
CA LYS A 353 45.34 -1.17 -3.21
C LYS A 353 45.44 -2.29 -4.22
N VAL A 354 44.31 -2.60 -4.85
CA VAL A 354 44.24 -3.54 -5.95
C VAL A 354 43.84 -2.74 -7.18
N ASN A 355 44.79 -2.50 -8.06
CA ASN A 355 44.59 -1.73 -9.27
C ASN A 355 44.55 -2.69 -10.46
N PRO A 356 43.38 -2.89 -11.10
CA PRO A 356 43.32 -3.64 -12.34
C PRO A 356 43.93 -2.81 -13.47
N GLU A 357 44.98 -3.32 -14.09
CA GLU A 357 45.56 -2.79 -15.32
C GLU A 357 45.06 -3.59 -16.51
N TYR A 358 44.75 -2.89 -17.60
CA TYR A 358 44.20 -3.48 -18.81
C TYR A 358 45.24 -3.41 -19.91
N THR A 359 45.60 -4.56 -20.49
CA THR A 359 46.45 -4.62 -21.68
C THR A 359 45.61 -5.07 -22.87
N GLN A 360 45.49 -4.20 -23.87
CA GLN A 360 44.62 -4.43 -25.03
C GLN A 360 45.41 -5.03 -26.20
N HIS A 361 44.90 -6.14 -26.73
CA HIS A 361 45.44 -6.80 -27.92
C HIS A 361 44.30 -7.16 -28.88
N ASN A 362 44.14 -6.39 -29.96
CA ASN A 362 43.02 -6.51 -30.91
C ASN A 362 41.66 -6.37 -30.20
N ASN A 363 40.84 -7.43 -30.22
CA ASN A 363 39.52 -7.47 -29.59
C ASN A 363 39.56 -8.14 -28.20
N ILE A 364 40.75 -8.41 -27.67
CA ILE A 364 40.99 -9.12 -26.42
C ILE A 364 41.63 -8.15 -25.41
N VAL A 365 41.17 -8.21 -24.16
CA VAL A 365 41.76 -7.45 -23.05
C VAL A 365 42.25 -8.40 -21.97
N ASP A 366 43.56 -8.34 -21.72
CA ASP A 366 44.19 -8.99 -20.58
C ASP A 366 44.07 -8.09 -19.35
N VAL A 367 43.85 -8.70 -18.18
CA VAL A 367 43.65 -8.00 -16.91
C VAL A 367 44.74 -8.40 -15.94
N THR A 368 45.55 -7.44 -15.52
CA THR A 368 46.56 -7.63 -14.49
C THR A 368 46.13 -6.96 -13.20
N TYR A 369 45.87 -7.72 -12.14
CA TYR A 369 45.56 -7.16 -10.83
C TYR A 369 46.85 -6.80 -10.10
N LYS A 370 47.23 -5.52 -10.09
CA LYS A 370 48.36 -5.03 -9.30
C LYS A 370 47.98 -4.87 -7.83
N VAL A 371 48.55 -5.73 -6.99
CA VAL A 371 48.27 -5.77 -5.56
C VAL A 371 49.40 -5.11 -4.79
N LEU A 372 49.06 -4.04 -4.06
CA LEU A 372 49.92 -3.26 -3.18
C LEU A 372 49.43 -3.40 -1.73
N PRO A 373 49.88 -4.39 -0.95
CA PRO A 373 49.29 -4.72 0.36
C PRO A 373 49.48 -3.64 1.43
N GLY A 374 50.60 -2.91 1.40
CA GLY A 374 50.96 -1.97 2.47
C GLY A 374 51.41 -2.65 3.77
N LYS A 375 51.70 -1.84 4.81
CA LYS A 375 52.10 -2.31 6.16
C LYS A 375 50.87 -2.60 7.05
N LYS A 376 51.02 -3.50 8.03
CA LYS A 376 50.02 -3.70 9.10
C LYS A 376 50.08 -2.56 10.11
N ILE A 377 48.93 -2.03 10.50
CA ILE A 377 48.81 -0.91 11.43
C ILE A 377 47.83 -1.29 12.54
N TYR A 378 48.13 -0.87 13.77
CA TYR A 378 47.35 -1.17 14.96
C TYR A 378 46.71 0.09 15.53
N ILE A 379 45.53 -0.07 16.14
CA ILE A 379 44.81 1.00 16.81
C ILE A 379 45.53 1.31 18.12
N ASN A 380 46.09 2.51 18.24
CA ASN A 380 46.74 2.92 19.48
C ASN A 380 45.71 3.45 20.51
N GLN A 381 44.81 4.32 20.09
CA GLN A 381 43.80 4.91 20.96
C GLN A 381 42.49 5.18 20.21
N ILE A 382 41.35 5.06 20.92
CA ILE A 382 40.02 5.47 20.44
C ILE A 382 39.48 6.60 21.32
N THR A 383 39.48 7.82 20.77
CA THR A 383 38.90 9.01 21.40
C THR A 383 37.43 9.12 21.02
N ILE A 384 36.56 9.44 21.97
CA ILE A 384 35.12 9.59 21.77
C ILE A 384 34.72 11.02 22.17
N ASP A 385 34.15 11.77 21.23
CA ASP A 385 33.79 13.17 21.39
C ASP A 385 32.34 13.45 20.97
N GLY A 386 31.70 14.38 21.68
CA GLY A 386 30.33 14.82 21.41
C GLY A 386 29.22 13.99 22.08
N ASN A 387 29.58 13.12 23.02
CA ASN A 387 28.67 12.33 23.86
C ASN A 387 28.38 13.00 25.20
N ASP A 388 27.79 14.20 25.17
CA ASP A 388 27.55 15.01 26.38
C ASP A 388 26.58 14.33 27.37
N ARG A 389 25.56 13.62 26.87
CA ARG A 389 24.59 12.89 27.70
C ARG A 389 24.93 11.41 27.79
N THR A 390 25.30 10.78 26.68
CA THR A 390 25.54 9.34 26.57
C THR A 390 26.86 8.96 27.19
N LEU A 391 26.83 7.98 28.09
CA LEU A 391 28.04 7.50 28.75
C LEU A 391 29.01 6.89 27.72
N ASP A 392 30.31 7.19 27.85
CA ASP A 392 31.37 6.66 26.98
C ASP A 392 31.28 5.14 26.82
N LYS A 393 31.07 4.41 27.93
CA LYS A 393 30.92 2.95 27.93
C LYS A 393 29.84 2.43 26.98
N VAL A 394 28.75 3.20 26.78
CA VAL A 394 27.63 2.81 25.91
C VAL A 394 28.04 2.84 24.45
N ILE A 395 28.91 3.78 24.08
CA ILE A 395 29.48 3.90 22.75
C ILE A 395 30.58 2.86 22.57
N ARG A 396 31.51 2.77 23.54
CA ARG A 396 32.68 1.89 23.49
C ARG A 396 32.29 0.42 23.33
N ARG A 397 31.27 -0.07 24.05
CA ARG A 397 30.77 -1.44 23.92
C ARG A 397 30.10 -1.75 22.57
N LYS A 398 29.74 -0.74 21.76
CA LYS A 398 29.18 -0.93 20.41
C LYS A 398 30.27 -1.00 19.35
N LEU A 399 31.51 -0.63 19.68
CA LEU A 399 32.65 -0.81 18.81
C LEU A 399 32.96 -2.29 18.67
N SER A 400 33.35 -2.70 17.47
CA SER A 400 33.73 -4.08 17.16
C SER A 400 35.25 -4.29 17.23
N MET A 401 35.96 -3.29 17.76
CA MET A 401 37.40 -3.24 17.89
C MET A 401 37.77 -2.50 19.17
N ALA A 402 38.92 -2.87 19.72
CA ALA A 402 39.52 -2.30 20.89
C ALA A 402 40.88 -1.65 20.55
N GLU A 403 41.39 -0.87 21.50
CA GLU A 403 42.76 -0.36 21.46
C GLU A 403 43.72 -1.56 21.52
N GLY A 404 44.71 -1.57 20.64
CA GLY A 404 45.64 -2.68 20.41
C GLY A 404 45.26 -3.61 19.26
N ASP A 405 44.01 -3.58 18.78
CA ASP A 405 43.60 -4.40 17.64
C ASP A 405 44.27 -3.93 16.34
N ALA A 406 44.44 -4.86 15.39
CA ALA A 406 44.82 -4.49 14.03
C ALA A 406 43.70 -3.62 13.43
N TYR A 407 44.07 -2.49 12.83
CA TYR A 407 43.09 -1.62 12.20
C TYR A 407 42.39 -2.38 11.06
N ASN A 408 41.06 -2.32 11.04
CA ASN A 408 40.26 -3.03 10.06
C ASN A 408 39.10 -2.15 9.60
N THR A 409 39.13 -1.72 8.35
CA THR A 409 38.11 -0.84 7.76
C THR A 409 36.71 -1.45 7.81
N SER A 410 36.57 -2.77 7.64
CA SER A 410 35.28 -3.48 7.73
C SER A 410 34.68 -3.39 9.13
N GLU A 411 35.51 -3.62 10.16
CA GLU A 411 35.07 -3.51 11.56
C GLU A 411 34.82 -2.05 11.98
N ILE A 412 35.53 -1.05 11.42
CA ILE A 412 35.21 0.38 11.58
C ILE A 412 33.81 0.68 11.02
N GLN A 413 33.54 0.26 9.78
CA GLN A 413 32.24 0.50 9.15
C GLN A 413 31.10 -0.22 9.88
N LYS A 414 31.35 -1.44 10.36
CA LYS A 414 30.41 -2.19 11.20
C LYS A 414 30.14 -1.49 12.53
N SER A 415 31.17 -0.95 13.18
CA SER A 415 31.04 -0.16 14.42
C SER A 415 30.24 1.11 14.18
N ARG A 416 30.55 1.85 13.11
CA ARG A 416 29.77 3.03 12.68
C ARG A 416 28.30 2.67 12.44
N ARG A 417 28.03 1.56 11.75
CA ARG A 417 26.67 1.08 11.51
C ARG A 417 25.93 0.71 12.80
N LYS A 418 26.59 0.00 13.74
CA LYS A 418 26.02 -0.30 15.06
C LYS A 418 25.66 0.96 15.84
N LEU A 419 26.48 2.01 15.77
CA LEU A 419 26.22 3.29 16.43
C LEU A 419 25.10 4.10 15.74
N ILE A 420 25.01 4.06 14.41
CA ILE A 420 23.89 4.69 13.69
C ILE A 420 22.57 3.97 14.03
N TYR A 421 22.57 2.63 14.03
CA TYR A 421 21.40 1.82 14.35
C TYR A 421 21.01 1.83 15.83
N SER A 422 21.87 2.30 16.74
CA SER A 422 21.47 2.53 18.13
C SER A 422 20.48 3.69 18.25
N ASP A 423 20.36 4.53 17.22
CA ASP A 423 19.42 5.65 17.16
C ASP A 423 19.65 6.73 18.24
N PHE A 424 20.88 6.79 18.78
CA PHE A 424 21.28 7.79 19.80
C PHE A 424 21.87 9.06 19.18
N PHE A 425 22.38 8.95 17.96
CA PHE A 425 23.18 9.99 17.30
C PHE A 425 22.53 10.42 15.97
N GLU A 426 22.56 11.71 15.68
CA GLU A 426 22.21 12.29 14.38
C GLU A 426 23.32 12.00 13.34
N THR A 427 24.58 12.12 13.77
CA THR A 427 25.74 11.90 12.93
C THR A 427 26.82 11.14 13.68
N VAL A 428 27.50 10.23 12.98
CA VAL A 428 28.62 9.44 13.49
C VAL A 428 29.75 9.50 12.46
N LYS A 429 30.87 10.12 12.85
CA LYS A 429 32.09 10.22 12.03
C LYS A 429 33.24 9.56 12.77
N ILE A 430 33.91 8.61 12.13
CA ILE A 430 35.13 7.98 12.65
C ILE A 430 36.25 8.42 11.73
N ASN A 431 37.12 9.30 12.24
CA ASN A 431 38.31 9.74 11.54
C ASN A 431 39.51 8.94 12.04
N SER A 432 40.46 8.66 11.16
CA SER A 432 41.70 7.99 11.51
C SER A 432 42.89 8.86 11.14
N TYR A 433 43.87 8.94 12.02
CA TYR A 433 45.11 9.68 11.80
C TYR A 433 46.29 8.84 12.27
N ILE A 434 47.27 8.72 11.36
CA ILE A 434 48.48 7.94 11.60
C ILE A 434 49.34 8.73 12.60
N VAL A 435 49.71 8.08 13.69
CA VAL A 435 50.54 8.67 14.76
C VAL A 435 51.99 8.18 14.63
N ASP A 436 52.18 6.94 14.17
CA ASP A 436 53.48 6.32 13.92
C ASP A 436 53.37 5.33 12.75
N ASP A 437 54.50 4.81 12.27
CA ASP A 437 54.63 3.91 11.12
C ASP A 437 53.71 2.67 11.19
N ASN A 438 53.40 2.20 12.41
CA ASN A 438 52.54 1.05 12.67
C ASN A 438 51.35 1.37 13.60
N ALA A 439 51.08 2.65 13.89
CA ALA A 439 50.06 3.06 14.86
C ALA A 439 49.13 4.14 14.32
N VAL A 440 47.82 3.96 14.57
CA VAL A 440 46.77 4.90 14.17
C VAL A 440 45.84 5.17 15.35
N ASN A 441 45.44 6.42 15.51
CA ASN A 441 44.40 6.81 16.45
C ASN A 441 43.07 6.97 15.71
N LEU A 442 41.98 6.64 16.40
CA LEU A 442 40.62 6.81 15.91
C LEU A 442 39.91 7.91 16.72
N ASP A 443 39.46 8.96 16.05
CA ASP A 443 38.60 9.99 16.64
C ASP A 443 37.14 9.76 16.22
N LEU A 444 36.36 9.25 17.15
CA LEU A 444 34.93 9.04 17.02
C LEU A 444 34.18 10.31 17.44
N ASN A 445 33.77 11.09 16.45
CA ASN A 445 32.98 12.30 16.63
C ASN A 445 31.49 11.97 16.43
N VAL A 446 30.71 12.10 17.49
CA VAL A 446 29.26 11.89 17.46
C VAL A 446 28.51 13.19 17.73
N LYS A 447 27.30 13.31 17.15
CA LYS A 447 26.35 14.36 17.50
C LYS A 447 25.10 13.71 18.05
N GLU A 448 24.85 13.89 19.34
CA GLU A 448 23.67 13.33 19.99
C GLU A 448 22.37 13.93 19.47
N LYS A 449 21.33 13.09 19.44
CA LYS A 449 19.96 13.53 19.16
C LYS A 449 19.03 13.23 20.33
N ARG A 450 17.83 13.79 20.25
CA ARG A 450 16.74 13.43 21.18
C ARG A 450 16.34 11.98 20.93
N THR A 451 16.48 11.14 21.95
CA THR A 451 16.16 9.70 21.92
C THR A 451 14.76 9.38 22.39
N ALA A 452 14.06 10.38 22.95
CA ALA A 452 12.67 10.27 23.33
C ALA A 452 11.76 10.50 22.12
N SER A 453 10.87 9.55 21.87
CA SER A 453 9.82 9.62 20.85
C SER A 453 8.45 9.51 21.52
N LEU A 454 7.50 10.31 21.04
CA LEU A 454 6.08 10.22 21.39
C LEU A 454 5.31 9.92 20.11
N SER A 455 4.60 8.79 20.06
CA SER A 455 3.69 8.43 18.98
C SER A 455 2.25 8.43 19.48
N LEU A 456 1.37 9.03 18.67
CA LEU A 456 -0.07 8.95 18.82
C LEU A 456 -0.64 8.29 17.57
N THR A 457 -1.20 7.09 17.73
CA THR A 457 -1.76 6.30 16.64
C THR A 457 -3.25 6.15 16.84
N GLY A 458 -4.04 6.64 15.90
CA GLY A 458 -5.48 6.41 15.86
C GLY A 458 -5.83 5.56 14.64
N GLY A 459 -6.77 4.64 14.79
CA GLY A 459 -7.23 3.81 13.69
C GLY A 459 -8.61 3.24 13.93
N MET A 460 -9.16 2.61 12.89
CA MET A 460 -10.42 1.90 12.96
C MET A 460 -10.24 0.54 12.29
N SER A 461 -10.74 -0.50 12.95
CA SER A 461 -10.85 -1.83 12.38
C SER A 461 -12.32 -2.26 12.39
N LEU A 462 -12.74 -3.00 11.38
CA LEU A 462 -14.11 -3.53 11.33
C LEU A 462 -14.44 -4.39 12.57
N PRO A 463 -13.63 -5.40 12.93
CA PRO A 463 -13.93 -6.24 14.10
C PRO A 463 -13.60 -5.56 15.44
N GLY A 464 -12.56 -4.72 15.53
CA GLY A 464 -12.07 -4.13 16.80
C GLY A 464 -12.51 -2.70 17.08
N GLY A 465 -13.26 -2.08 16.18
CA GLY A 465 -13.73 -0.71 16.31
C GLY A 465 -12.62 0.33 16.21
N VAL A 466 -12.90 1.52 16.76
CA VAL A 466 -11.94 2.63 16.83
C VAL A 466 -10.97 2.38 17.99
N PHE A 467 -9.69 2.65 17.74
CA PHE A 467 -8.65 2.62 18.77
C PHE A 467 -7.79 3.88 18.73
N VAL A 468 -7.26 4.22 19.89
CA VAL A 468 -6.25 5.25 20.10
C VAL A 468 -5.14 4.63 20.94
N LYS A 469 -3.91 4.71 20.44
CA LYS A 469 -2.70 4.26 21.11
C LYS A 469 -1.74 5.43 21.28
N THR A 470 -1.19 5.57 22.47
CA THR A 470 -0.14 6.52 22.79
C THR A 470 1.07 5.72 23.27
N ASP A 471 2.21 5.88 22.61
CA ASP A 471 3.46 5.29 23.06
C ASP A 471 4.49 6.41 23.29
N PHE A 472 5.11 6.40 24.46
CA PHE A 472 6.26 7.21 24.78
C PHE A 472 7.44 6.28 25.01
N THR A 473 8.55 6.49 24.32
CA THR A 473 9.75 5.67 24.46
C THR A 473 10.97 6.57 24.50
N ASP A 474 11.83 6.43 25.51
CA ASP A 474 13.19 6.96 25.51
C ASP A 474 14.19 5.81 25.46
N ARG A 475 14.90 5.68 24.33
CA ARG A 475 15.85 4.59 24.07
C ARG A 475 17.18 4.72 24.80
N ASN A 476 17.44 5.88 25.40
CA ASN A 476 18.72 6.19 26.04
C ASN A 476 18.50 7.03 27.30
N LEU A 477 17.71 6.48 28.24
CA LEU A 477 17.34 7.16 29.46
C LEU A 477 18.62 7.54 30.25
N PHE A 478 18.74 8.83 30.57
CA PHE A 478 19.90 9.42 31.23
C PHE A 478 21.26 9.09 30.57
N GLY A 479 21.28 8.78 29.27
CA GLY A 479 22.52 8.42 28.56
C GLY A 479 23.08 7.04 28.87
N SER A 480 22.32 6.19 29.57
CA SER A 480 22.78 4.87 30.04
C SER A 480 22.65 3.74 29.01
N GLY A 481 22.05 4.01 27.85
CA GLY A 481 21.68 3.00 26.85
C GLY A 481 20.52 2.09 27.28
N LYS A 482 19.82 2.46 28.37
CA LYS A 482 18.59 1.79 28.84
C LYS A 482 17.38 2.43 28.19
N GLU A 483 16.48 1.60 27.72
CA GLU A 483 15.21 1.99 27.14
C GLU A 483 14.12 2.00 28.22
N VAL A 484 13.30 3.05 28.25
CA VAL A 484 12.05 3.07 29.02
C VAL A 484 10.90 3.44 28.09
N SER A 485 9.85 2.64 28.15
CA SER A 485 8.65 2.77 27.33
C SER A 485 7.41 2.83 28.21
N PHE A 486 6.47 3.69 27.83
CA PHE A 486 5.12 3.76 28.37
C PHE A 486 4.15 3.64 27.20
N ALA A 487 3.25 2.67 27.26
CA ALA A 487 2.19 2.51 26.27
C ALA A 487 0.81 2.63 26.94
N LEU A 488 -0.11 3.27 26.24
CA LEU A 488 -1.53 3.34 26.58
C LEU A 488 -2.33 3.07 25.31
N GLU A 489 -3.18 2.05 25.34
CA GLU A 489 -4.11 1.74 24.26
C GLU A 489 -5.54 1.77 24.81
N LYS A 490 -6.41 2.50 24.12
CA LYS A 490 -7.85 2.45 24.34
C LYS A 490 -8.54 2.14 23.02
N SER A 491 -9.16 0.98 22.94
CA SER A 491 -10.07 0.58 21.87
C SER A 491 -11.48 0.37 22.42
N GLN A 492 -12.40 -0.03 21.52
CA GLN A 492 -13.77 -0.36 21.89
C GLN A 492 -13.83 -1.49 22.95
N TYR A 493 -12.94 -2.49 22.83
CA TYR A 493 -12.98 -3.71 23.64
C TYR A 493 -11.78 -3.87 24.58
N VAL A 494 -10.71 -3.08 24.40
CA VAL A 494 -9.49 -3.20 25.19
C VAL A 494 -9.10 -1.84 25.77
N LEU A 495 -8.73 -1.82 27.05
CA LEU A 495 -7.95 -0.74 27.66
C LEU A 495 -6.69 -1.39 28.21
N SER A 496 -5.52 -1.08 27.65
CA SER A 496 -4.24 -1.59 28.14
C SER A 496 -3.28 -0.44 28.41
N THR A 497 -2.45 -0.62 29.44
CA THR A 497 -1.31 0.26 29.71
C THR A 497 -0.15 -0.55 30.23
N SER A 498 1.05 -0.16 29.84
CA SER A 498 2.30 -0.81 30.25
C SER A 498 3.41 0.20 30.46
N ILE A 499 4.30 -0.13 31.38
CA ILE A 499 5.58 0.55 31.56
C ILE A 499 6.65 -0.53 31.48
N ASP A 500 7.57 -0.39 30.53
CA ASP A 500 8.64 -1.33 30.27
C ASP A 500 9.99 -0.64 30.39
N ALA A 501 10.96 -1.31 31.00
CA ALA A 501 12.34 -0.90 31.07
C ALA A 501 13.22 -2.02 30.52
N VAL A 502 14.07 -1.70 29.54
CA VAL A 502 14.94 -2.67 28.87
C VAL A 502 16.38 -2.18 28.88
N GLU A 503 17.28 -2.97 29.46
CA GLU A 503 18.71 -2.80 29.32
C GLU A 503 19.23 -3.71 28.21
N ASN A 504 19.49 -3.11 27.05
CA ASN A 504 20.17 -3.78 25.95
C ASN A 504 21.68 -3.86 26.27
N ASN A 505 22.27 -5.04 26.05
CA ASN A 505 23.65 -5.35 26.38
C ASN A 505 23.96 -5.29 27.89
N PHE A 506 23.20 -6.03 28.68
CA PHE A 506 23.45 -6.22 30.11
C PHE A 506 24.82 -6.85 30.35
N ASN A 507 25.56 -6.28 31.29
CA ASN A 507 26.92 -6.69 31.64
C ASN A 507 27.86 -6.83 30.42
N ASP A 508 27.74 -5.90 29.47
CA ASP A 508 28.54 -5.82 28.24
C ASP A 508 28.50 -7.09 27.36
N SER A 509 27.41 -7.85 27.44
CA SER A 509 27.15 -9.03 26.62
C SER A 509 26.07 -8.77 25.55
N ASP A 510 25.75 -9.74 24.70
CA ASP A 510 24.57 -9.70 23.80
C ASP A 510 23.26 -10.11 24.51
N THR A 511 23.25 -10.03 25.84
CA THR A 511 22.07 -10.28 26.67
C THR A 511 21.28 -8.99 26.87
N SER A 512 19.96 -9.05 26.76
CA SER A 512 19.03 -7.99 27.15
C SER A 512 18.26 -8.40 28.39
N LEU A 513 18.14 -7.48 29.35
CA LEU A 513 17.25 -7.62 30.50
C LEU A 513 16.06 -6.68 30.32
N GLY A 514 14.85 -7.20 30.44
CA GLY A 514 13.61 -6.45 30.40
C GLY A 514 12.80 -6.64 31.67
N MET A 515 12.18 -5.57 32.14
CA MET A 515 11.20 -5.59 33.22
C MET A 515 10.02 -4.74 32.81
N GLY A 516 8.80 -5.22 33.05
CA GLY A 516 7.60 -4.49 32.69
C GLY A 516 6.49 -4.68 33.71
N VAL A 517 5.64 -3.68 33.84
CA VAL A 517 4.36 -3.79 34.55
C VAL A 517 3.24 -3.44 33.59
N PHE A 518 2.12 -4.14 33.72
CA PHE A 518 0.99 -3.95 32.82
C PHE A 518 -0.33 -3.95 33.58
N TYR A 519 -1.31 -3.26 33.01
CA TYR A 519 -2.73 -3.34 33.35
C TYR A 519 -3.51 -3.47 32.05
N GLU A 520 -4.48 -4.38 32.00
CA GLU A 520 -5.26 -4.67 30.82
C GLU A 520 -6.69 -5.06 31.20
N LYS A 521 -7.67 -4.26 30.77
CA LYS A 521 -9.08 -4.59 30.82
C LYS A 521 -9.56 -5.00 29.43
N GLN A 522 -10.11 -6.20 29.32
CA GLN A 522 -10.71 -6.71 28.09
C GLN A 522 -12.20 -6.96 28.29
N ASP A 523 -12.99 -6.32 27.45
CA ASP A 523 -14.43 -6.50 27.31
C ASP A 523 -14.71 -7.01 25.90
N LYS A 524 -14.66 -8.34 25.69
CA LYS A 524 -14.76 -8.92 24.34
C LYS A 524 -16.23 -9.01 23.90
N PRO A 525 -16.54 -8.71 22.64
CA PRO A 525 -17.87 -9.00 22.10
C PRO A 525 -18.08 -10.51 22.05
N ASN A 526 -19.34 -10.94 22.01
CA ASN A 526 -19.75 -12.34 22.03
C ASN A 526 -19.36 -13.10 23.31
N THR A 527 -19.03 -12.41 24.40
CA THR A 527 -18.81 -13.00 25.73
C THR A 527 -19.71 -12.31 26.75
N THR A 528 -20.07 -13.03 27.81
CA THR A 528 -20.85 -12.52 28.96
C THR A 528 -19.98 -12.32 30.20
N PHE A 529 -18.70 -12.02 30.01
CA PHE A 529 -17.74 -11.71 31.06
C PHE A 529 -16.69 -10.72 30.57
N ASP A 530 -16.13 -9.93 31.47
CA ASP A 530 -14.93 -9.12 31.24
C ASP A 530 -13.77 -9.61 32.09
N THR A 531 -12.56 -9.26 31.67
CA THR A 531 -11.34 -9.60 32.42
C THR A 531 -10.55 -8.34 32.73
N CYS A 532 -10.06 -8.26 33.96
CA CYS A 532 -9.16 -7.21 34.43
C CYS A 532 -7.86 -7.87 34.89
N ASN A 533 -6.80 -7.63 34.14
CA ASN A 533 -5.47 -8.20 34.36
C ASN A 533 -4.52 -7.10 34.81
N TRP A 534 -3.70 -7.38 35.80
CA TRP A 534 -2.51 -6.57 36.06
C TRP A 534 -1.38 -7.45 36.54
N GLY A 535 -0.15 -7.01 36.32
CA GLY A 535 0.98 -7.88 36.56
C GLY A 535 2.32 -7.26 36.27
N GLY A 536 3.34 -8.11 36.43
CA GLY A 536 4.73 -7.78 36.16
C GLY A 536 5.41 -8.90 35.39
N ILE A 537 6.35 -8.53 34.53
CA ILE A 537 7.12 -9.45 33.70
C ILE A 537 8.60 -9.11 33.88
N ALA A 538 9.43 -10.12 34.11
CA ALA A 538 10.87 -10.02 34.02
C ALA A 538 11.35 -10.96 32.89
N LYS A 539 12.20 -10.46 31.99
CA LYS A 539 12.61 -11.18 30.79
C LYS A 539 14.12 -11.07 30.59
N VAL A 540 14.76 -12.20 30.33
CA VAL A 540 16.17 -12.29 29.93
C VAL A 540 16.22 -12.82 28.51
N SER A 541 16.79 -12.07 27.57
CA SER A 541 16.90 -12.47 26.17
C SER A 541 18.35 -12.50 25.74
N TYR A 542 18.82 -13.55 25.07
CA TYR A 542 20.17 -13.61 24.54
C TYR A 542 20.15 -14.16 23.11
N LYS A 543 21.04 -13.65 22.28
CA LYS A 543 21.22 -14.10 20.90
C LYS A 543 22.15 -15.30 20.87
N ILE A 544 21.64 -16.45 20.40
CA ILE A 544 22.43 -17.66 20.19
C ILE A 544 23.19 -17.55 18.86
N SER A 545 22.56 -16.95 17.85
CA SER A 545 23.18 -16.59 16.57
C SER A 545 22.57 -15.29 16.06
N GLU A 546 23.01 -14.80 14.89
CA GLU A 546 22.46 -13.57 14.29
C GLU A 546 20.95 -13.66 14.05
N ASN A 547 20.42 -14.86 13.80
CA ASN A 547 19.01 -15.11 13.50
C ASN A 547 18.26 -15.81 14.64
N LEU A 548 18.95 -16.49 15.57
CA LEU A 548 18.34 -17.25 16.66
C LEU A 548 18.43 -16.50 17.98
N THR A 549 17.29 -16.07 18.50
CA THR A 549 17.17 -15.44 19.82
C THR A 549 16.43 -16.37 20.76
N ASN A 550 16.98 -16.52 21.96
CA ASN A 550 16.29 -17.16 23.05
C ASN A 550 15.86 -16.14 24.11
N SER A 551 14.68 -16.34 24.70
CA SER A 551 14.18 -15.54 25.81
C SER A 551 13.64 -16.42 26.92
N PHE A 552 14.09 -16.19 28.15
CA PHE A 552 13.45 -16.69 29.36
C PHE A 552 12.62 -15.56 29.99
N GLN A 553 11.43 -15.87 30.47
CA GLN A 553 10.55 -14.90 31.13
C GLN A 553 9.97 -15.47 32.41
N TYR A 554 9.78 -14.60 33.40
CA TYR A 554 8.93 -14.83 34.55
C TYR A 554 7.81 -13.80 34.50
N SER A 555 6.57 -14.25 34.67
CA SER A 555 5.38 -13.41 34.62
C SER A 555 4.51 -13.68 35.83
N TYR A 556 4.08 -12.63 36.51
CA TYR A 556 3.03 -12.68 37.51
C TYR A 556 1.85 -11.86 37.00
N LYS A 557 0.67 -12.48 36.95
CA LYS A 557 -0.57 -11.89 36.46
C LYS A 557 -1.69 -12.17 37.46
N TYR A 558 -2.19 -11.10 38.07
CA TYR A 558 -3.49 -11.11 38.73
C TYR A 558 -4.58 -10.94 37.68
N ASN A 559 -5.56 -11.83 37.67
CA ASN A 559 -6.65 -11.90 36.71
C ASN A 559 -7.95 -11.91 37.50
N HIS A 560 -8.78 -10.89 37.31
CA HIS A 560 -10.13 -10.84 37.84
C HIS A 560 -11.11 -11.05 36.70
N ILE A 561 -11.96 -12.06 36.82
CA ILE A 561 -13.03 -12.38 35.88
C ILE A 561 -14.33 -11.90 36.51
N HIS A 562 -15.04 -11.02 35.80
CA HIS A 562 -16.33 -10.51 36.24
C HIS A 562 -17.40 -10.82 35.20
N MET A 563 -18.58 -11.19 35.66
CA MET A 563 -19.70 -11.48 34.78
C MET A 563 -20.33 -10.19 34.26
N ASP A 564 -20.67 -10.17 32.97
CA ASP A 564 -21.36 -9.05 32.35
C ASP A 564 -22.37 -9.57 31.32
N ASN A 565 -23.65 -9.56 31.68
CA ASN A 565 -24.72 -10.01 30.77
C ASN A 565 -25.14 -8.98 29.70
N LYS A 566 -24.34 -7.93 29.45
CA LYS A 566 -24.60 -6.96 28.37
C LYS A 566 -26.00 -6.32 28.43
N GLY A 567 -26.49 -6.08 29.63
CA GLY A 567 -27.81 -5.48 29.88
C GLY A 567 -28.97 -6.47 30.05
N GLY A 568 -28.71 -7.78 30.05
CA GLY A 568 -29.67 -8.83 30.47
C GLY A 568 -29.66 -9.09 31.98
N LYS A 569 -30.33 -10.16 32.43
CA LYS A 569 -30.32 -10.61 33.84
C LYS A 569 -29.19 -11.61 34.09
N ASP A 570 -28.47 -11.54 35.20
CA ASP A 570 -27.34 -12.45 35.47
C ASP A 570 -27.73 -13.94 35.50
N GLU A 571 -29.00 -14.25 35.77
CA GLU A 571 -29.58 -15.60 35.68
C GLU A 571 -29.55 -16.19 34.26
N ASP A 572 -29.48 -15.36 33.22
CA ASP A 572 -29.38 -15.78 31.82
C ASP A 572 -27.94 -16.18 31.43
N ILE A 573 -26.94 -15.93 32.29
CA ILE A 573 -25.55 -16.33 32.05
C ILE A 573 -25.40 -17.83 32.35
N SER A 574 -24.71 -18.53 31.46
CA SER A 574 -24.42 -19.97 31.63
C SER A 574 -23.66 -20.25 32.94
N GLU A 575 -23.97 -21.40 33.55
CA GLU A 575 -23.33 -21.86 34.80
C GLU A 575 -21.80 -21.96 34.65
N ILE A 576 -21.30 -22.37 33.48
CA ILE A 576 -19.86 -22.48 33.20
C ILE A 576 -19.11 -21.15 33.29
N ILE A 577 -19.77 -20.02 33.02
CA ILE A 577 -19.17 -18.68 33.18
C ILE A 577 -19.36 -18.21 34.62
N ARG A 578 -20.51 -18.50 35.24
CA ARG A 578 -20.83 -18.11 36.62
C ARG A 578 -19.88 -18.72 37.65
N ASP A 579 -19.54 -19.99 37.49
CA ASP A 579 -18.62 -20.70 38.38
C ASP A 579 -17.18 -20.18 38.33
N GLN A 580 -16.86 -19.39 37.30
CA GLN A 580 -15.51 -18.89 37.05
C GLN A 580 -15.33 -17.42 37.43
N GLU A 581 -16.39 -16.74 37.89
CA GLU A 581 -16.25 -15.41 38.48
C GLU A 581 -15.32 -15.46 39.69
N GLY A 582 -14.36 -14.53 39.74
CA GLY A 582 -13.42 -14.44 40.86
C GLY A 582 -12.02 -14.01 40.47
N GLU A 583 -11.10 -14.21 41.41
CA GLU A 583 -9.74 -13.71 41.38
C GLU A 583 -8.72 -14.86 41.24
N TYR A 584 -7.84 -14.73 40.26
CA TYR A 584 -6.83 -15.72 39.92
C TYR A 584 -5.45 -15.10 39.89
N GLN A 585 -4.48 -15.80 40.46
CA GLN A 585 -3.08 -15.44 40.48
C GLN A 585 -2.30 -16.42 39.62
N VAL A 586 -1.89 -15.97 38.44
CA VAL A 586 -1.13 -16.76 37.48
C VAL A 586 0.32 -16.34 37.54
N SER A 587 1.16 -17.20 38.10
CA SER A 587 2.60 -17.03 38.08
C SER A 587 3.21 -18.07 37.14
N SER A 588 3.95 -17.62 36.13
CA SER A 588 4.50 -18.48 35.09
C SER A 588 5.96 -18.22 34.78
N VAL A 589 6.67 -19.29 34.49
CA VAL A 589 8.01 -19.27 33.89
C VAL A 589 7.86 -19.71 32.44
N GLY A 590 8.36 -18.89 31.53
CA GLY A 590 8.26 -19.11 30.11
C GLY A 590 9.61 -19.10 29.41
N TYR A 591 9.63 -19.76 28.26
CA TYR A 591 10.74 -19.76 27.32
C TYR A 591 10.21 -19.48 25.92
N THR A 592 10.90 -18.61 25.16
CA THR A 592 10.59 -18.31 23.77
C THR A 592 11.84 -18.44 22.92
N LEU A 593 11.79 -19.35 21.94
CA LEU A 593 12.78 -19.45 20.88
C LEU A 593 12.25 -18.77 19.62
N ALA A 594 13.01 -17.82 19.08
CA ALA A 594 12.66 -17.09 17.87
C ALA A 594 13.80 -17.16 16.85
N TYR A 595 13.50 -17.69 15.66
CA TYR A 595 14.43 -17.72 14.54
C TYR A 595 13.91 -16.82 13.43
N ASN A 596 14.63 -15.73 13.13
CA ASN A 596 14.20 -14.69 12.21
C ASN A 596 15.18 -14.48 11.06
N LYS A 597 14.73 -14.77 9.84
CA LYS A 597 15.44 -14.52 8.57
C LYS A 597 14.69 -13.58 7.64
N LEU A 598 13.73 -12.81 8.16
CA LEU A 598 13.01 -11.81 7.36
C LEU A 598 13.96 -10.68 6.94
N ASP A 599 13.84 -10.27 5.69
CA ASP A 599 14.54 -9.12 5.12
C ASP A 599 14.16 -7.79 5.79
N ASN A 600 12.88 -7.62 6.14
CA ASN A 600 12.32 -6.45 6.78
C ASN A 600 11.21 -6.84 7.76
N LEU A 601 11.21 -6.26 8.96
CA LEU A 601 10.21 -6.58 9.99
C LEU A 601 8.81 -5.98 9.74
N TYR A 602 8.73 -4.85 9.03
CA TYR A 602 7.50 -4.09 8.82
C TYR A 602 6.84 -4.40 7.48
N THR A 603 7.64 -4.56 6.44
CA THR A 603 7.19 -4.91 5.08
C THR A 603 8.03 -6.06 4.54
N PRO A 604 7.93 -7.26 5.14
CA PRO A 604 8.73 -8.40 4.73
C PRO A 604 8.38 -8.81 3.30
N LYS A 605 9.38 -8.92 2.41
CA LYS A 605 9.18 -9.47 1.05
C LYS A 605 9.68 -10.90 0.96
N GLU A 606 10.80 -11.18 1.62
CA GLU A 606 11.44 -12.49 1.62
C GLU A 606 11.86 -12.95 3.01
N GLY A 607 11.75 -14.25 3.25
CA GLY A 607 12.30 -14.93 4.41
C GLY A 607 11.23 -15.55 5.29
N TYR A 608 11.63 -15.93 6.50
CA TYR A 608 10.72 -16.57 7.44
C TYR A 608 11.06 -16.25 8.89
N LEU A 609 10.04 -16.35 9.73
CA LEU A 609 10.07 -16.21 11.17
C LEU A 609 9.43 -17.45 11.80
N LEU A 610 10.17 -18.15 12.65
CA LEU A 610 9.67 -19.22 13.48
C LEU A 610 9.73 -18.79 14.94
N ARG A 611 8.64 -18.96 15.68
CA ARG A 611 8.57 -18.67 17.12
C ARG A 611 7.88 -19.82 17.83
N LEU A 612 8.58 -20.40 18.81
CA LEU A 612 8.04 -21.37 19.74
C LEU A 612 8.06 -20.75 21.14
N SER A 613 6.91 -20.72 21.82
CA SER A 613 6.77 -20.20 23.18
C SER A 613 6.16 -21.27 24.06
N GLN A 614 6.70 -21.47 25.25
CA GLN A 614 6.13 -22.34 26.27
C GLN A 614 6.12 -21.61 27.60
N ASP A 615 4.97 -21.60 28.29
CA ASP A 615 4.80 -21.02 29.61
C ASP A 615 4.24 -22.08 30.56
N ILE A 616 4.98 -22.38 31.62
CA ILE A 616 4.51 -23.23 32.73
C ILE A 616 4.11 -22.33 33.89
N SER A 617 2.83 -22.37 34.28
CA SER A 617 2.31 -21.65 35.44
C SER A 617 2.28 -22.54 36.68
N GLY A 618 2.13 -21.97 37.88
CA GLY A 618 1.90 -22.71 39.15
C GLY A 618 2.92 -22.41 40.26
N LEU A 619 3.97 -21.64 39.96
CA LEU A 619 4.96 -21.24 40.96
C LEU A 619 4.42 -20.09 41.81
N TRP A 620 3.87 -20.38 42.98
CA TRP A 620 3.26 -19.38 43.88
C TRP A 620 1.98 -18.72 43.32
N GLY A 621 1.32 -19.36 42.35
CA GLY A 621 0.01 -18.99 41.84
C GLY A 621 -1.02 -20.10 42.08
N ASN A 622 -2.30 -19.82 41.84
CA ASN A 622 -3.42 -20.76 42.02
C ASN A 622 -3.99 -21.28 40.69
N VAL A 623 -3.22 -21.17 39.60
CA VAL A 623 -3.60 -21.68 38.27
C VAL A 623 -2.41 -22.42 37.67
N ASN A 624 -2.64 -23.68 37.29
CA ASN A 624 -1.60 -24.62 36.91
C ASN A 624 -1.81 -25.13 35.47
N PHE A 625 -0.95 -24.70 34.54
CA PHE A 625 -0.98 -25.17 33.15
C PHE A 625 0.40 -25.09 32.49
N LEU A 626 0.55 -25.85 31.41
CA LEU A 626 1.59 -25.69 30.41
C LEU A 626 0.95 -25.17 29.13
N LYS A 627 1.25 -23.94 28.74
CA LYS A 627 0.79 -23.31 27.50
C LYS A 627 1.89 -23.37 26.47
N SER A 628 1.62 -23.97 25.33
CA SER A 628 2.54 -24.04 24.18
C SER A 628 1.95 -23.29 23.00
N GLU A 629 2.72 -22.41 22.38
CA GLU A 629 2.33 -21.65 21.19
C GLU A 629 3.43 -21.71 20.13
N PHE A 630 3.03 -21.99 18.90
CA PHE A 630 3.88 -22.00 17.72
C PHE A 630 3.37 -20.99 16.70
N LEU A 631 4.26 -20.16 16.18
CA LEU A 631 3.99 -19.22 15.09
C LEU A 631 5.07 -19.40 14.01
N SER A 632 4.62 -19.63 12.78
CA SER A 632 5.45 -19.59 11.59
C SER A 632 4.91 -18.54 10.64
N PHE A 633 5.78 -17.66 10.16
CA PHE A 633 5.50 -16.73 9.09
C PHE A 633 6.54 -16.93 8.01
N TYR A 634 6.10 -17.12 6.77
CA TYR A 634 6.95 -17.29 5.60
C TYR A 634 6.47 -16.33 4.52
N THR A 635 7.39 -15.64 3.86
CA THR A 635 7.09 -14.82 2.69
C THR A 635 8.14 -15.05 1.61
N HIS A 636 7.70 -15.03 0.36
CA HIS A 636 8.59 -15.13 -0.78
C HIS A 636 7.99 -14.44 -2.00
N PRO A 637 8.77 -13.67 -2.79
CA PRO A 637 8.32 -13.17 -4.09
C PRO A 637 8.08 -14.34 -5.04
N ILE A 638 6.89 -14.42 -5.65
CA ILE A 638 6.52 -15.55 -6.53
C ILE A 638 6.61 -15.23 -8.01
N LEU A 639 6.66 -13.95 -8.39
CA LEU A 639 6.71 -13.49 -9.77
C LEU A 639 7.82 -12.44 -9.97
N SER A 640 9.00 -12.70 -9.44
CA SER A 640 10.16 -11.77 -9.48
C SER A 640 10.62 -11.36 -10.89
N LYS A 641 10.26 -12.13 -11.92
CA LYS A 641 10.51 -11.75 -13.32
C LYS A 641 9.56 -10.66 -13.85
N ILE A 642 8.44 -10.45 -13.18
CA ILE A 642 7.40 -9.47 -13.54
C ILE A 642 7.44 -8.32 -12.54
N ASP A 643 7.36 -8.64 -11.25
CA ASP A 643 7.38 -7.68 -10.16
C ASP A 643 7.74 -8.38 -8.83
N ASP A 644 8.83 -7.94 -8.20
CA ASP A 644 9.29 -8.42 -6.89
C ASP A 644 8.33 -8.07 -5.74
N ASP A 645 7.34 -7.20 -5.99
CA ASP A 645 6.32 -6.84 -5.02
C ASP A 645 5.11 -7.76 -4.99
N ILE A 646 5.07 -8.78 -5.86
CA ILE A 646 4.09 -9.87 -5.77
C ILE A 646 4.63 -10.97 -4.86
N THR A 647 4.16 -10.98 -3.61
CA THR A 647 4.67 -11.86 -2.55
C THR A 647 3.61 -12.85 -2.08
N LEU A 648 3.99 -14.12 -2.00
CA LEU A 648 3.20 -15.16 -1.34
C LEU A 648 3.57 -15.21 0.14
N ARG A 649 2.56 -15.18 1.01
CA ARG A 649 2.67 -15.24 2.46
C ARG A 649 1.93 -16.45 3.01
N PHE A 650 2.61 -17.19 3.87
CA PHE A 650 2.02 -18.24 4.69
C PHE A 650 2.19 -17.88 6.16
N LYS A 651 1.10 -17.92 6.92
CA LYS A 651 1.12 -17.76 8.37
C LYS A 651 0.45 -18.96 9.01
N VAL A 652 1.19 -19.67 9.86
CA VAL A 652 0.68 -20.77 10.67
C VAL A 652 0.78 -20.36 12.13
N ALA A 653 -0.33 -20.46 12.86
CA ALA A 653 -0.34 -20.26 14.29
C ALA A 653 -1.08 -21.43 14.96
N ALA A 654 -0.46 -22.06 15.94
CA ALA A 654 -1.06 -23.15 16.69
C ALA A 654 -0.77 -22.97 18.17
N GLY A 655 -1.68 -23.42 19.03
CA GLY A 655 -1.46 -23.39 20.46
C GLY A 655 -2.27 -24.44 21.18
N HIS A 656 -1.73 -24.91 22.31
CA HIS A 656 -2.38 -25.88 23.19
C HIS A 656 -2.08 -25.53 24.65
N ILE A 657 -3.09 -25.60 25.50
CA ILE A 657 -2.95 -25.46 26.95
C ILE A 657 -3.25 -26.80 27.60
N PHE A 658 -2.23 -27.36 28.22
CA PHE A 658 -2.32 -28.58 29.00
C PHE A 658 -2.42 -28.24 30.49
N SER A 659 -3.56 -28.52 31.12
CA SER A 659 -3.68 -28.49 32.58
C SER A 659 -2.99 -29.73 33.15
N TYR A 660 -1.99 -29.55 34.00
CA TYR A 660 -1.22 -30.68 34.57
C TYR A 660 -1.68 -31.05 36.00
N THR A 661 -2.69 -30.36 36.52
CA THR A 661 -3.42 -30.67 37.75
C THR A 661 -4.85 -31.06 37.43
N ASP A 662 -5.53 -31.71 38.37
CA ASP A 662 -6.97 -32.08 38.25
C ASP A 662 -7.93 -30.88 38.37
N GLU A 663 -7.40 -29.66 38.52
CA GLU A 663 -8.18 -28.42 38.55
C GLU A 663 -8.52 -27.93 37.13
N ASP A 664 -9.77 -27.53 36.93
CA ASP A 664 -10.24 -26.97 35.67
C ASP A 664 -9.50 -25.66 35.34
N LEU A 665 -9.17 -25.49 34.06
CA LEU A 665 -8.56 -24.25 33.58
C LEU A 665 -9.61 -23.13 33.54
N ASN A 666 -9.28 -21.98 34.14
CA ASN A 666 -10.16 -20.82 34.04
C ASN A 666 -10.25 -20.28 32.59
N ILE A 667 -11.43 -19.75 32.24
CA ILE A 667 -11.77 -19.16 30.94
C ILE A 667 -10.88 -17.96 30.62
N GLY A 668 -10.35 -17.29 31.66
CA GLY A 668 -9.36 -16.24 31.53
C GLY A 668 -8.05 -16.69 30.89
N GLN A 669 -7.75 -18.00 30.86
CA GLN A 669 -6.59 -18.57 30.17
C GLN A 669 -6.90 -19.11 28.78
N HIS A 670 -8.18 -19.33 28.44
CA HIS A 670 -8.54 -19.89 27.14
C HIS A 670 -8.08 -19.00 25.98
N PHE A 671 -7.81 -19.62 24.83
CA PHE A 671 -7.60 -18.89 23.61
C PHE A 671 -8.94 -18.39 23.07
N PHE A 672 -8.97 -17.14 22.63
CA PHE A 672 -10.09 -16.53 21.90
C PHE A 672 -9.59 -16.12 20.53
N LYS A 673 -10.27 -16.57 19.47
CA LYS A 673 -9.86 -16.39 18.08
C LYS A 673 -10.98 -15.80 17.22
N GLY A 674 -10.60 -15.07 16.16
CA GLY A 674 -11.52 -14.38 15.25
C GLY A 674 -11.03 -12.97 14.86
N GLY A 675 -11.87 -12.19 14.18
CA GLY A 675 -11.57 -10.83 13.75
C GLY A 675 -10.44 -10.75 12.72
N ASN A 676 -9.43 -9.91 12.98
CA ASN A 676 -8.33 -9.71 12.02
C ASN A 676 -7.39 -10.91 11.91
N GLU A 677 -7.39 -11.83 12.89
CA GLU A 677 -6.56 -13.04 12.84
C GLU A 677 -7.11 -14.07 11.85
N ILE A 678 -8.43 -14.11 11.69
CA ILE A 678 -9.17 -15.07 10.86
C ILE A 678 -10.31 -14.29 10.22
N ARG A 679 -10.05 -13.75 9.03
CA ARG A 679 -10.94 -12.79 8.38
C ARG A 679 -12.26 -13.46 8.00
N GLY A 680 -13.36 -12.73 8.17
CA GLY A 680 -14.72 -13.24 7.97
C GLY A 680 -15.42 -13.72 9.25
N PHE A 681 -14.70 -13.89 10.35
CA PHE A 681 -15.26 -14.21 11.66
C PHE A 681 -15.23 -13.01 12.59
N ASP A 682 -16.25 -12.88 13.44
CA ASP A 682 -16.31 -11.84 14.46
C ASP A 682 -15.21 -12.04 15.54
N LEU A 683 -14.93 -11.03 16.35
CA LEU A 683 -14.06 -11.17 17.53
C LEU A 683 -14.63 -12.22 18.48
N SER A 684 -13.76 -13.12 18.95
CA SER A 684 -14.16 -14.31 19.72
C SER A 684 -15.23 -15.16 19.01
N GLY A 685 -15.29 -15.06 17.68
CA GLY A 685 -16.31 -15.66 16.82
C GLY A 685 -16.20 -17.18 16.67
N ILE A 686 -15.03 -17.76 16.92
CA ILE A 686 -14.72 -19.16 16.67
C ILE A 686 -14.64 -19.91 18.00
N GLY A 687 -15.02 -21.19 17.99
CA GLY A 687 -14.86 -22.13 19.11
C GLY A 687 -16.15 -22.45 19.90
N PRO A 688 -16.02 -23.25 20.96
CA PRO A 688 -17.10 -23.67 21.84
C PRO A 688 -17.97 -22.53 22.35
N ARG A 689 -19.29 -22.78 22.40
CA ARG A 689 -20.30 -21.81 22.86
C ARG A 689 -21.04 -22.33 24.08
N ALA A 690 -21.35 -21.42 24.99
CA ALA A 690 -22.24 -21.68 26.10
C ALA A 690 -23.68 -21.85 25.61
N GLU A 691 -24.43 -22.74 26.25
CA GLU A 691 -25.90 -22.81 26.09
C GLU A 691 -26.56 -21.74 26.96
N ASP A 692 -26.26 -20.47 26.68
CA ASP A 692 -26.97 -19.31 27.20
C ASP A 692 -27.71 -18.57 26.09
N LYS A 693 -28.52 -17.57 26.46
CA LYS A 693 -29.30 -16.77 25.51
C LYS A 693 -28.41 -16.06 24.47
N ASN A 694 -27.16 -15.75 24.85
CA ASN A 694 -26.22 -14.99 24.04
C ASN A 694 -25.28 -15.87 23.21
N GLN A 695 -25.34 -17.20 23.36
CA GLN A 695 -24.39 -18.15 22.78
C GLN A 695 -22.94 -17.73 23.04
N SER A 696 -22.64 -17.40 24.29
CA SER A 696 -21.38 -16.79 24.70
C SER A 696 -20.18 -17.67 24.32
N SER A 697 -19.14 -17.03 23.79
CA SER A 697 -17.88 -17.69 23.44
C SER A 697 -17.17 -18.13 24.71
N LEU A 698 -16.86 -19.42 24.79
CA LEU A 698 -16.11 -20.00 25.90
C LEU A 698 -14.60 -20.04 25.63
N GLY A 699 -14.19 -19.72 24.40
CA GLY A 699 -12.83 -19.93 23.93
C GLY A 699 -12.49 -21.43 23.86
N GLY A 700 -11.21 -21.75 23.82
CA GLY A 700 -10.76 -23.14 23.85
C GLY A 700 -9.30 -23.29 24.26
N LYS A 701 -8.91 -24.53 24.59
CA LYS A 701 -7.54 -24.89 24.98
C LYS A 701 -6.62 -25.11 23.79
N THR A 702 -7.16 -25.50 22.65
CA THR A 702 -6.39 -25.84 21.45
C THR A 702 -6.86 -25.03 20.27
N TYR A 703 -5.95 -24.36 19.58
CA TYR A 703 -6.27 -23.69 18.31
C TYR A 703 -5.25 -24.02 17.23
N PHE A 704 -5.71 -23.92 15.99
CA PHE A 704 -4.88 -23.94 14.80
C PHE A 704 -5.42 -22.92 13.81
N ASN A 705 -4.53 -22.13 13.20
CA ASN A 705 -4.81 -21.13 12.18
C ASN A 705 -3.77 -21.25 11.06
N LEU A 706 -4.23 -21.28 9.81
CA LEU A 706 -3.42 -21.24 8.61
C LEU A 706 -3.99 -20.15 7.68
N THR A 707 -3.18 -19.13 7.41
CA THR A 707 -3.44 -18.12 6.38
C THR A 707 -2.53 -18.34 5.20
N GLN A 708 -3.12 -18.40 4.01
CA GLN A 708 -2.43 -18.32 2.74
C GLN A 708 -2.82 -17.00 2.10
N GLN A 709 -1.85 -16.19 1.69
CA GLN A 709 -2.11 -14.85 1.18
C GLN A 709 -1.16 -14.51 0.04
N VAL A 710 -1.68 -13.90 -1.02
CA VAL A 710 -0.90 -13.32 -2.11
C VAL A 710 -1.12 -11.83 -2.08
N ASP A 711 -0.03 -11.08 -1.91
CA ASP A 711 -0.03 -9.64 -2.02
C ASP A 711 0.51 -9.22 -3.36
N PHE A 712 -0.09 -8.18 -3.91
CA PHE A 712 0.29 -7.63 -5.19
C PHE A 712 0.21 -6.11 -5.13
N PRO A 713 1.12 -5.41 -5.82
CA PRO A 713 1.05 -3.97 -5.92
C PRO A 713 -0.18 -3.59 -6.74
N LEU A 714 -0.96 -2.63 -6.27
CA LEU A 714 -2.06 -2.07 -7.05
C LEU A 714 -1.50 -1.01 -8.00
N SER A 715 -0.65 -1.44 -8.94
CA SER A 715 0.05 -0.59 -9.92
C SER A 715 0.41 0.77 -9.32
N LYS A 716 -0.13 1.86 -9.87
CA LYS A 716 0.17 3.25 -9.47
C LYS A 716 -0.16 3.60 -8.01
N LEU A 717 -1.05 2.90 -7.31
CA LEU A 717 -1.30 3.16 -5.88
C LEU A 717 -0.14 2.71 -5.00
N TYR A 718 0.62 1.71 -5.45
CA TYR A 718 1.77 1.20 -4.73
C TYR A 718 2.95 2.19 -4.81
N ASP A 719 3.27 2.69 -6.00
CA ASP A 719 4.40 3.59 -6.22
C ASP A 719 4.27 4.95 -5.48
N TYR A 720 3.04 5.46 -5.32
CA TYR A 720 2.79 6.79 -4.73
C TYR A 720 2.38 6.76 -3.26
N ALA A 721 1.65 5.72 -2.84
CA ALA A 721 1.05 5.66 -1.50
C ALA A 721 1.42 4.37 -0.75
N GLY A 722 2.22 3.47 -1.34
CA GLY A 722 2.59 2.19 -0.73
C GLY A 722 1.42 1.22 -0.59
N ILE A 723 0.30 1.45 -1.28
CA ILE A 723 -0.92 0.64 -1.13
C ILE A 723 -0.77 -0.66 -1.93
N LYS A 724 -0.94 -1.80 -1.25
CA LYS A 724 -0.96 -3.15 -1.84
C LYS A 724 -2.37 -3.74 -1.78
N GLY A 725 -2.70 -4.57 -2.75
CA GLY A 725 -3.86 -5.47 -2.70
C GLY A 725 -3.45 -6.82 -2.12
N SER A 726 -4.41 -7.54 -1.54
CA SER A 726 -4.16 -8.88 -1.00
C SER A 726 -5.33 -9.82 -1.29
N LEU A 727 -5.05 -11.00 -1.85
CA LEU A 727 -5.97 -12.14 -1.89
C LEU A 727 -5.57 -13.13 -0.80
N PHE A 728 -6.53 -13.68 -0.07
CA PHE A 728 -6.21 -14.56 1.05
C PHE A 728 -7.25 -15.67 1.26
N VAL A 729 -6.81 -16.73 1.91
CA VAL A 729 -7.61 -17.83 2.42
C VAL A 729 -7.16 -18.13 3.85
N ASP A 730 -8.10 -18.05 4.80
CA ASP A 730 -7.85 -18.33 6.22
C ASP A 730 -8.58 -19.61 6.62
N TYR A 731 -7.87 -20.55 7.26
CA TYR A 731 -8.41 -21.76 7.86
C TYR A 731 -8.16 -21.72 9.35
N ALA A 732 -9.18 -21.99 10.17
CA ALA A 732 -8.97 -22.03 11.60
C ALA A 732 -9.92 -22.98 12.34
N THR A 733 -9.44 -23.47 13.48
CA THR A 733 -10.23 -24.21 14.46
C THR A 733 -9.79 -23.83 15.87
N LEU A 734 -10.74 -23.89 16.81
CA LEU A 734 -10.53 -23.66 18.23
C LEU A 734 -11.46 -24.61 18.98
N PHE A 735 -10.91 -25.42 19.88
CA PHE A 735 -11.66 -26.45 20.60
C PHE A 735 -10.98 -26.84 21.93
N GLY A 736 -11.64 -27.71 22.67
CA GLY A 736 -11.17 -28.25 23.94
C GLY A 736 -11.62 -27.38 25.11
N LEU A 737 -12.51 -27.94 25.93
CA LEU A 737 -12.95 -27.43 27.23
C LEU A 737 -12.76 -28.54 28.26
N ASP A 738 -12.63 -28.19 29.54
CA ASP A 738 -12.65 -29.18 30.61
C ASP A 738 -14.09 -29.66 30.85
N GLU A 739 -14.30 -30.98 30.77
CA GLU A 739 -15.55 -31.61 31.18
C GLU A 739 -15.53 -31.83 32.70
N LYS A 740 -16.16 -30.94 33.45
CA LYS A 740 -16.30 -31.14 34.90
C LYS A 740 -17.19 -32.36 35.16
N LYS A 741 -16.72 -33.35 35.93
CA LYS A 741 -17.56 -34.47 36.39
C LYS A 741 -18.69 -33.94 37.28
N GLY A 742 -19.92 -33.97 36.75
CA GLY A 742 -21.13 -33.49 37.45
C GLY A 742 -21.75 -32.20 36.90
N TYR A 743 -21.21 -31.65 35.80
CA TYR A 743 -21.81 -30.50 35.12
C TYR A 743 -23.02 -30.90 34.25
N SER A 744 -24.16 -30.22 34.42
CA SER A 744 -25.36 -30.42 33.59
C SER A 744 -25.54 -29.39 32.47
N GLY A 745 -24.67 -28.39 32.38
CA GLY A 745 -24.70 -27.41 31.29
C GLY A 745 -24.30 -28.06 29.98
N LYS A 746 -25.19 -28.07 28.97
CA LYS A 746 -24.79 -28.51 27.64
C LYS A 746 -23.97 -27.39 27.01
N TYR A 747 -22.96 -27.75 26.25
CA TYR A 747 -22.35 -26.89 25.25
C TYR A 747 -22.45 -27.64 23.93
N TYR A 748 -22.51 -26.91 22.82
CA TYR A 748 -22.41 -27.52 21.51
C TYR A 748 -21.10 -27.07 20.89
N ASP A 749 -20.32 -28.04 20.46
CA ASP A 749 -19.17 -27.80 19.64
C ASP A 749 -19.67 -27.51 18.24
N ARG A 750 -19.40 -26.32 17.70
CA ARG A 750 -19.66 -26.04 16.28
C ARG A 750 -18.53 -26.67 15.47
N TYR A 751 -18.37 -27.99 15.59
CA TYR A 751 -17.42 -28.81 14.83
C TYR A 751 -17.91 -28.94 13.39
N GLN A 752 -17.69 -27.89 12.60
CA GLN A 752 -17.53 -28.01 11.16
C GLN A 752 -16.43 -27.04 10.72
N PRO A 753 -15.47 -27.47 9.88
CA PRO A 753 -14.68 -26.52 9.12
C PRO A 753 -15.66 -25.68 8.29
N GLN A 754 -16.00 -24.49 8.79
CA GLN A 754 -16.76 -23.54 8.00
C GLN A 754 -15.77 -22.88 7.06
N SER A 755 -15.64 -23.43 5.86
CA SER A 755 -15.26 -22.63 4.71
C SER A 755 -16.31 -21.52 4.61
N THR A 756 -15.91 -20.27 4.84
CA THR A 756 -16.78 -19.10 4.68
C THR A 756 -17.06 -18.88 3.20
N LEU A 757 -17.98 -19.66 2.66
CA LEU A 757 -18.73 -19.39 1.45
C LEU A 757 -19.99 -20.26 1.46
N ASN A 758 -20.93 -19.91 2.34
CA ASN A 758 -22.31 -20.40 2.24
C ASN A 758 -23.16 -19.42 1.40
N THR A 759 -22.54 -18.76 0.42
CA THR A 759 -23.27 -18.04 -0.63
C THR A 759 -23.56 -19.07 -1.71
N LYS A 760 -24.82 -19.49 -1.86
CA LYS A 760 -25.19 -20.32 -3.01
C LYS A 760 -25.14 -19.43 -4.24
N ALA A 761 -24.18 -19.71 -5.11
CA ALA A 761 -23.99 -18.97 -6.35
C ALA A 761 -24.50 -19.83 -7.51
N ALA A 762 -25.38 -19.25 -8.33
CA ALA A 762 -25.74 -19.83 -9.61
C ALA A 762 -24.92 -19.22 -10.73
N ILE A 763 -24.53 -20.07 -11.66
CA ILE A 763 -23.94 -19.63 -12.92
C ILE A 763 -24.99 -19.76 -14.03
N ILE A 764 -25.05 -18.73 -14.87
CA ILE A 764 -25.83 -18.71 -16.09
C ILE A 764 -24.87 -18.45 -17.25
N ASP A 765 -24.78 -19.41 -18.15
CA ASP A 765 -24.08 -19.26 -19.43
C ASP A 765 -24.83 -18.25 -20.28
N SER A 766 -24.31 -17.02 -20.34
CA SER A 766 -24.95 -15.94 -21.06
C SER A 766 -25.01 -16.24 -22.55
N ASP A 767 -23.97 -16.84 -23.10
CA ASP A 767 -23.85 -17.06 -24.54
C ASP A 767 -24.86 -18.12 -24.99
N LYS A 768 -25.06 -19.16 -24.17
CA LYS A 768 -26.12 -20.15 -24.40
C LYS A 768 -27.51 -19.53 -24.31
N VAL A 769 -27.81 -18.77 -23.25
CA VAL A 769 -29.14 -18.17 -23.05
C VAL A 769 -29.47 -17.14 -24.16
N ILE A 770 -28.47 -16.39 -24.62
CA ILE A 770 -28.62 -15.40 -25.70
C ILE A 770 -28.87 -16.08 -27.04
N ASN A 771 -28.08 -17.10 -27.38
CA ASN A 771 -28.14 -17.73 -28.70
C ASN A 771 -29.33 -18.69 -28.88
N GLU A 772 -29.82 -19.31 -27.80
CA GLU A 772 -30.90 -20.29 -27.84
C GLU A 772 -32.28 -19.71 -27.45
N SER A 773 -32.36 -18.42 -27.13
CA SER A 773 -33.63 -17.73 -26.82
C SER A 773 -34.51 -17.61 -28.08
N LEU A 774 -35.73 -18.15 -28.00
CA LEU A 774 -36.69 -18.11 -29.12
C LEU A 774 -37.06 -16.67 -29.51
N ALA A 775 -37.21 -15.78 -28.53
CA ALA A 775 -37.49 -14.37 -28.77
C ALA A 775 -36.35 -13.67 -29.54
N LEU A 776 -35.09 -13.95 -29.19
CA LEU A 776 -33.94 -13.35 -29.86
C LEU A 776 -33.76 -13.92 -31.28
N GLN A 777 -34.00 -15.22 -31.48
CA GLN A 777 -34.00 -15.84 -32.81
C GLN A 777 -35.12 -15.27 -33.69
N ASN A 778 -36.31 -15.07 -33.13
CA ASN A 778 -37.46 -14.49 -33.81
C ASN A 778 -37.19 -13.02 -34.23
N ILE A 779 -36.58 -12.21 -33.36
CA ILE A 779 -36.14 -10.83 -33.70
C ILE A 779 -35.10 -10.85 -34.83
N GLN A 780 -34.10 -11.73 -34.76
CA GLN A 780 -33.08 -11.85 -35.81
C GLN A 780 -33.69 -12.23 -37.15
N GLN A 781 -34.69 -13.12 -37.17
CA GLN A 781 -35.40 -13.49 -38.38
C GLN A 781 -36.20 -12.31 -38.95
N GLN A 782 -36.97 -11.61 -38.13
CA GLN A 782 -37.76 -10.45 -38.57
C GLN A 782 -36.88 -9.34 -39.16
N ILE A 783 -35.69 -9.08 -38.59
CA ILE A 783 -34.74 -8.09 -39.15
C ILE A 783 -34.18 -8.55 -40.47
N LYS A 784 -33.83 -9.82 -40.60
CA LYS A 784 -33.35 -10.36 -41.86
C LYS A 784 -34.39 -10.19 -42.96
N GLU A 785 -35.66 -10.41 -42.64
CA GLU A 785 -36.79 -10.21 -43.56
C GLU A 785 -37.01 -8.72 -43.90
N GLN A 786 -37.04 -7.83 -42.89
CA GLN A 786 -37.21 -6.39 -43.12
C GLN A 786 -36.03 -5.75 -43.86
N ASN A 787 -34.80 -6.13 -43.54
CA ASN A 787 -33.59 -5.68 -44.26
C ASN A 787 -33.62 -6.15 -45.72
N SER A 788 -33.97 -7.42 -45.97
CA SER A 788 -34.13 -7.94 -47.33
C SER A 788 -35.23 -7.20 -48.11
N ARG A 789 -36.31 -6.79 -47.44
CA ARG A 789 -37.39 -5.99 -48.04
C ARG A 789 -36.92 -4.58 -48.38
N LEU A 790 -36.26 -3.89 -47.45
CA LEU A 790 -35.71 -2.54 -47.66
C LEU A 790 -34.66 -2.53 -48.77
N GLN A 791 -33.81 -3.56 -48.83
CA GLN A 791 -32.80 -3.68 -49.89
C GLN A 791 -33.44 -3.83 -51.28
N LYS A 792 -34.48 -4.67 -51.40
CA LYS A 792 -35.25 -4.79 -52.65
C LYS A 792 -35.98 -3.50 -53.03
N GLU A 793 -36.55 -2.78 -52.06
CA GLU A 793 -37.20 -1.48 -52.30
C GLU A 793 -36.20 -0.46 -52.84
N PHE A 794 -35.01 -0.37 -52.23
CA PHE A 794 -33.91 0.48 -52.66
C PHE A 794 -33.40 0.16 -54.08
N GLU A 795 -33.18 -1.13 -54.38
CA GLU A 795 -32.75 -1.58 -55.71
C GLU A 795 -33.80 -1.25 -56.78
N ASN A 796 -35.09 -1.48 -56.49
CA ASN A 796 -36.19 -1.15 -57.41
C ASN A 796 -36.36 0.36 -57.64
N GLU A 797 -36.18 1.20 -56.62
CA GLU A 797 -36.24 2.66 -56.76
C GLU A 797 -35.08 3.20 -57.60
N LEU A 798 -33.88 2.63 -57.44
CA LEU A 798 -32.72 2.98 -58.26
C LEU A 798 -32.87 2.57 -59.72
N GLU A 799 -33.49 1.44 -60.00
CA GLU A 799 -33.73 0.99 -61.39
C GLU A 799 -34.75 1.86 -62.14
N LYS A 800 -35.80 2.34 -61.49
CA LYS A 800 -36.84 3.18 -62.14
C LYS A 800 -36.30 4.44 -62.79
N PHE A 801 -35.25 5.02 -62.23
CA PHE A 801 -34.66 6.28 -62.71
C PHE A 801 -33.35 6.09 -63.46
N LYS A 802 -32.89 4.84 -63.59
CA LYS A 802 -31.68 4.52 -64.35
C LYS A 802 -31.97 4.75 -65.84
N PRO A 803 -31.28 5.67 -66.51
CA PRO A 803 -31.56 5.96 -67.90
C PRO A 803 -31.24 4.74 -68.78
N SER A 804 -32.13 4.41 -69.72
CA SER A 804 -31.87 3.33 -70.68
C SER A 804 -30.68 3.73 -71.56
N LYS A 805 -29.80 2.77 -71.86
CA LYS A 805 -28.56 3.03 -72.58
C LYS A 805 -28.82 3.63 -73.98
N GLU A 806 -29.89 3.17 -74.63
CA GLU A 806 -30.32 3.64 -75.96
C GLU A 806 -30.87 5.06 -75.92
N GLU A 807 -31.65 5.43 -74.89
CA GLU A 807 -32.14 6.82 -74.73
C GLU A 807 -31.03 7.78 -74.32
N PHE A 808 -30.00 7.29 -73.64
CA PHE A 808 -28.92 8.13 -73.13
C PHE A 808 -27.89 8.48 -74.22
N ASP A 809 -27.64 7.56 -75.15
CA ASP A 809 -26.68 7.76 -76.25
C ASP A 809 -27.20 8.73 -77.32
N LEU A 810 -28.52 8.89 -77.46
CA LEU A 810 -29.19 9.80 -78.40
C LEU A 810 -29.26 11.27 -77.94
N LEU A 811 -28.86 11.58 -76.71
CA LEU A 811 -28.91 12.94 -76.15
C LEU A 811 -27.67 13.76 -76.53
N SER A 812 -27.83 15.09 -76.63
CA SER A 812 -26.69 16.01 -76.78
C SER A 812 -25.81 16.00 -75.52
N GLU A 813 -24.54 16.36 -75.64
CA GLU A 813 -23.59 16.33 -74.51
C GLU A 813 -24.04 17.22 -73.32
N GLU A 814 -24.72 18.34 -73.57
CA GLU A 814 -25.32 19.18 -72.53
C GLU A 814 -26.51 18.50 -71.84
N ALA A 815 -27.40 17.85 -72.61
CA ALA A 815 -28.55 17.12 -72.09
C ALA A 815 -28.14 15.83 -71.34
N LYS A 816 -27.07 15.15 -71.76
CA LYS A 816 -26.46 14.03 -71.03
C LYS A 816 -25.96 14.47 -69.67
N LYS A 817 -25.29 15.63 -69.60
CA LYS A 817 -24.78 16.20 -68.34
C LYS A 817 -25.91 16.53 -67.37
N GLU A 818 -26.98 17.17 -67.86
CA GLU A 818 -28.15 17.50 -67.04
C GLU A 818 -28.89 16.25 -66.55
N LYS A 819 -29.11 15.25 -67.41
CA LYS A 819 -29.77 13.98 -67.05
C LYS A 819 -28.89 13.14 -66.09
N THR A 820 -27.57 13.19 -66.21
CA THR A 820 -26.62 12.59 -65.25
C THR A 820 -26.70 13.30 -63.89
N GLU A 821 -26.77 14.62 -63.89
CA GLU A 821 -26.84 15.41 -62.66
C GLU A 821 -28.16 15.16 -61.93
N GLN A 822 -29.29 15.10 -62.65
CA GLN A 822 -30.59 14.73 -62.10
C GLN A 822 -30.60 13.30 -61.53
N PHE A 823 -30.04 12.32 -62.26
CA PHE A 823 -29.90 10.95 -61.77
C PHE A 823 -28.99 10.89 -60.51
N SER A 824 -27.90 11.66 -60.49
CA SER A 824 -27.00 11.71 -59.33
C SER A 824 -27.68 12.31 -58.09
N LYS A 825 -28.43 13.40 -58.23
CA LYS A 825 -29.22 14.02 -57.15
C LYS A 825 -30.30 13.07 -56.64
N HIS A 826 -31.00 12.39 -57.54
CA HIS A 826 -32.02 11.40 -57.16
C HIS A 826 -31.40 10.18 -56.46
N THR A 827 -30.26 9.68 -56.95
CA THR A 827 -29.51 8.58 -56.32
C THR A 827 -29.07 8.92 -54.90
N VAL A 828 -28.63 10.15 -54.66
CA VAL A 828 -28.29 10.64 -53.31
C VAL A 828 -29.53 10.66 -52.42
N SER A 829 -30.66 11.18 -52.90
CA SER A 829 -31.92 11.21 -52.13
C SER A 829 -32.45 9.81 -51.78
N VAL A 830 -32.38 8.85 -52.71
CA VAL A 830 -32.81 7.46 -52.49
C VAL A 830 -31.86 6.75 -51.50
N ARG A 831 -30.55 7.00 -51.59
CA ARG A 831 -29.56 6.49 -50.62
C ARG A 831 -29.76 7.07 -49.22
N ASP A 832 -30.03 8.35 -49.10
CA ASP A 832 -30.29 9.00 -47.81
C ASP A 832 -31.58 8.47 -47.17
N ASN A 833 -32.63 8.23 -47.96
CA ASN A 833 -33.88 7.65 -47.46
C ASN A 833 -33.67 6.19 -47.00
N TYR A 834 -32.95 5.38 -47.76
CA TYR A 834 -32.58 4.02 -47.36
C TYR A 834 -31.73 4.00 -46.07
N ALA A 835 -30.74 4.90 -45.96
CA ALA A 835 -29.92 5.00 -44.76
C ALA A 835 -30.73 5.40 -43.52
N LYS A 836 -31.72 6.29 -43.66
CA LYS A 836 -32.66 6.65 -42.58
C LYS A 836 -33.53 5.47 -42.16
N LYS A 837 -34.15 4.76 -43.11
CA LYS A 837 -34.96 3.56 -42.82
C LYS A 837 -34.10 2.46 -42.15
N MET A 838 -32.85 2.28 -42.59
CA MET A 838 -31.92 1.33 -41.98
C MET A 838 -31.53 1.72 -40.56
N SER A 839 -31.23 2.99 -40.33
CA SER A 839 -30.93 3.50 -38.98
C SER A 839 -32.10 3.30 -38.02
N HIS A 840 -33.35 3.47 -38.49
CA HIS A 840 -34.54 3.23 -37.67
C HIS A 840 -34.76 1.73 -37.39
N LEU A 841 -34.45 0.85 -38.35
CA LEU A 841 -34.46 -0.60 -38.14
C LEU A 841 -33.45 -1.04 -37.08
N GLU A 842 -32.23 -0.48 -37.10
CA GLU A 842 -31.18 -0.77 -36.12
C GLU A 842 -31.53 -0.26 -34.71
N GLU A 843 -32.20 0.89 -34.62
CA GLU A 843 -32.71 1.42 -33.35
C GLU A 843 -33.81 0.53 -32.77
N ASN A 844 -34.81 0.15 -33.58
CA ASN A 844 -35.87 -0.78 -33.19
C ASN A 844 -35.32 -2.15 -32.78
N TYR A 845 -34.28 -2.64 -33.45
CA TYR A 845 -33.58 -3.87 -33.05
C TYR A 845 -32.96 -3.76 -31.65
N ARG A 846 -32.23 -2.66 -31.41
CA ARG A 846 -31.52 -2.43 -30.15
C ARG A 846 -32.49 -2.39 -28.98
N GLU A 847 -33.58 -1.64 -29.12
CA GLU A 847 -34.62 -1.55 -28.09
C GLU A 847 -35.31 -2.91 -27.83
N ALA A 848 -35.60 -3.67 -28.88
CA ALA A 848 -36.18 -5.01 -28.76
C ALA A 848 -35.25 -5.98 -28.04
N VAL A 849 -33.96 -6.00 -28.40
CA VAL A 849 -32.95 -6.84 -27.75
C VAL A 849 -32.77 -6.46 -26.28
N GLU A 850 -32.67 -5.16 -25.98
CA GLU A 850 -32.53 -4.67 -24.60
C GLU A 850 -33.74 -5.04 -23.73
N SER A 851 -34.95 -4.96 -24.28
CA SER A 851 -36.18 -5.39 -23.62
C SER A 851 -36.17 -6.88 -23.28
N VAL A 852 -35.77 -7.73 -24.24
CA VAL A 852 -35.64 -9.18 -24.02
C VAL A 852 -34.56 -9.49 -22.98
N PHE A 853 -33.41 -8.82 -23.01
CA PHE A 853 -32.35 -8.98 -22.00
C PHE A 853 -32.80 -8.60 -20.59
N ASN A 854 -33.56 -7.52 -20.46
CA ASN A 854 -34.12 -7.12 -19.17
C ASN A 854 -35.10 -8.16 -18.63
N LYS A 855 -35.92 -8.77 -19.50
CA LYS A 855 -36.78 -9.90 -19.08
C LYS A 855 -35.97 -11.14 -18.70
N ILE A 856 -34.92 -11.48 -19.44
CA ILE A 856 -34.03 -12.61 -19.11
C ILE A 856 -33.45 -12.43 -17.69
N LYS A 857 -32.99 -11.22 -17.34
CA LYS A 857 -32.50 -10.89 -15.99
C LYS A 857 -33.59 -11.06 -14.93
N GLU A 858 -34.82 -10.64 -15.23
CA GLU A 858 -35.95 -10.77 -14.33
C GLU A 858 -36.34 -12.24 -14.08
N VAL A 859 -36.37 -13.06 -15.14
CA VAL A 859 -36.65 -14.51 -15.07
C VAL A 859 -35.52 -15.23 -14.34
N ALA A 860 -34.27 -14.85 -14.58
CA ALA A 860 -33.11 -15.38 -13.87
C ALA A 860 -33.16 -15.08 -12.37
N LYS A 861 -33.50 -13.84 -12.00
CA LYS A 861 -33.69 -13.43 -10.60
C LYS A 861 -34.80 -14.23 -9.92
N ARG A 862 -35.98 -14.35 -10.54
CA ARG A 862 -37.10 -15.16 -10.01
C ARG A 862 -36.75 -16.64 -9.89
N THR A 863 -35.99 -17.18 -10.85
CA THR A 863 -35.54 -18.58 -10.82
C THR A 863 -34.53 -18.80 -9.70
N ALA A 864 -33.62 -17.86 -9.45
CA ALA A 864 -32.66 -17.92 -8.35
C ALA A 864 -33.32 -17.81 -6.96
N GLU A 865 -34.28 -16.89 -6.80
CA GLU A 865 -35.06 -16.75 -5.56
C GLU A 865 -35.83 -18.04 -5.22
N LYS A 866 -36.40 -18.72 -6.22
CA LYS A 866 -37.12 -19.99 -6.03
C LYS A 866 -36.22 -21.16 -5.61
N ASN A 867 -34.91 -21.08 -5.90
CA ASN A 867 -33.93 -22.11 -5.58
C ASN A 867 -33.04 -21.77 -4.36
N ASN A 868 -33.39 -20.73 -3.58
CA ASN A 868 -32.58 -20.22 -2.46
C ASN A 868 -31.12 -19.92 -2.85
N ILE A 869 -30.93 -19.14 -3.92
CA ILE A 869 -29.61 -18.75 -4.44
C ILE A 869 -29.38 -17.26 -4.17
N ASP A 870 -28.27 -16.94 -3.52
CA ASP A 870 -27.94 -15.59 -3.02
C ASP A 870 -27.23 -14.73 -4.08
N LEU A 871 -26.57 -15.35 -5.05
CA LEU A 871 -25.80 -14.67 -6.10
C LEU A 871 -26.01 -15.36 -7.46
N VAL A 872 -26.30 -14.58 -8.50
CA VAL A 872 -26.39 -15.08 -9.89
C VAL A 872 -25.34 -14.40 -10.74
N LEU A 873 -24.48 -15.17 -11.39
CA LEU A 873 -23.42 -14.68 -12.25
C LEU A 873 -23.72 -15.08 -13.70
N PHE A 874 -23.76 -14.09 -14.59
CA PHE A 874 -23.79 -14.31 -16.04
C PHE A 874 -22.36 -14.40 -16.55
N ILE A 875 -21.96 -15.54 -17.11
CA ILE A 875 -20.62 -15.74 -17.65
C ILE A 875 -20.70 -16.08 -19.14
N SER A 876 -19.80 -15.48 -19.93
CA SER A 876 -19.70 -15.72 -21.37
C SER A 876 -18.80 -16.93 -21.71
N LYS A 877 -17.99 -17.45 -20.77
CA LYS A 877 -17.17 -18.65 -21.00
C LYS A 877 -17.01 -19.49 -19.73
N LYS A 878 -17.32 -20.80 -19.80
CA LYS A 878 -17.19 -21.78 -18.70
C LYS A 878 -15.77 -21.90 -18.09
N ASN A 879 -14.73 -21.33 -18.71
CA ASN A 879 -13.35 -21.38 -18.20
C ASN A 879 -12.97 -20.23 -17.23
N GLN A 880 -13.91 -19.35 -16.85
CA GLN A 880 -13.71 -18.44 -15.73
C GLN A 880 -14.10 -19.17 -14.43
N VAL A 881 -13.14 -19.84 -13.81
CA VAL A 881 -13.38 -20.76 -12.70
C VAL A 881 -13.58 -19.99 -11.38
N LEU A 882 -14.82 -19.96 -10.90
CA LEU A 882 -15.18 -19.56 -9.53
C LEU A 882 -15.48 -20.85 -8.76
N TYR A 883 -14.50 -21.44 -8.07
CA TYR A 883 -14.72 -22.69 -7.35
C TYR A 883 -15.50 -22.41 -6.05
N SER A 884 -16.82 -22.57 -6.10
CA SER A 884 -17.68 -22.66 -4.91
C SER A 884 -18.13 -24.11 -4.75
N MET A 885 -18.09 -24.65 -3.52
CA MET A 885 -18.46 -26.05 -3.26
C MET A 885 -19.95 -26.36 -3.55
N ASP A 886 -20.80 -25.34 -3.69
CA ASP A 886 -22.25 -25.42 -3.96
C ASP A 886 -22.66 -24.60 -5.22
N GLU A 887 -21.97 -24.79 -6.34
CA GLU A 887 -22.34 -24.14 -7.61
C GLU A 887 -23.53 -24.85 -8.29
N VAL A 888 -24.53 -24.08 -8.73
CA VAL A 888 -25.70 -24.60 -9.48
C VAL A 888 -25.77 -23.94 -10.86
N ASP A 889 -25.63 -24.72 -11.93
CA ASP A 889 -25.86 -24.25 -13.31
C ASP A 889 -27.37 -24.08 -13.55
N LEU A 890 -27.83 -22.83 -13.69
CA LEU A 890 -29.24 -22.51 -13.94
C LEU A 890 -29.55 -22.25 -15.42
N SER A 891 -28.58 -22.38 -16.32
CA SER A 891 -28.69 -21.95 -17.72
C SER A 891 -29.91 -22.57 -18.43
N ASP A 892 -30.08 -23.89 -18.33
CA ASP A 892 -31.19 -24.60 -18.98
C ASP A 892 -32.56 -24.27 -18.38
N VAL A 893 -32.60 -24.07 -17.06
CA VAL A 893 -33.84 -23.75 -16.35
C VAL A 893 -34.30 -22.32 -16.68
N VAL A 894 -33.35 -21.38 -16.69
CA VAL A 894 -33.60 -19.98 -17.08
C VAL A 894 -34.04 -19.93 -18.53
N LEU A 895 -33.32 -20.59 -19.44
CA LEU A 895 -33.66 -20.63 -20.87
C LEU A 895 -35.07 -21.18 -21.13
N LYS A 896 -35.42 -22.29 -20.46
CA LYS A 896 -36.77 -22.87 -20.57
C LYS A 896 -37.86 -21.92 -20.08
N ASN A 897 -37.62 -21.20 -18.98
CA ASN A 897 -38.58 -20.24 -18.43
C ASN A 897 -38.70 -18.98 -19.30
N VAL A 898 -37.58 -18.49 -19.84
CA VAL A 898 -37.53 -17.37 -20.80
C VAL A 898 -38.34 -17.71 -22.04
N ASN A 899 -38.10 -18.88 -22.66
CA ASN A 899 -38.81 -19.32 -23.86
C ASN A 899 -40.32 -19.57 -23.63
N LYS A 900 -40.72 -19.83 -22.38
CA LYS A 900 -42.14 -19.96 -22.01
C LYS A 900 -42.82 -18.61 -21.81
N GLU A 901 -42.12 -17.63 -21.23
CA GLU A 901 -42.67 -16.31 -20.93
C GLU A 901 -42.62 -15.35 -22.13
N ILE A 902 -41.59 -15.45 -22.96
CA ILE A 902 -41.43 -14.69 -24.20
C ILE A 902 -41.08 -15.67 -25.33
N PRO A 903 -42.07 -16.37 -25.92
CA PRO A 903 -41.81 -17.25 -27.06
C PRO A 903 -41.52 -16.47 -28.35
N GLU A 904 -42.10 -15.27 -28.50
CA GLU A 904 -41.93 -14.40 -29.66
C GLU A 904 -41.92 -12.92 -29.24
N PHE A 905 -41.26 -12.07 -30.02
CA PHE A 905 -41.21 -10.63 -29.78
C PHE A 905 -41.40 -9.90 -31.12
N ALA A 906 -42.49 -9.14 -31.25
CA ALA A 906 -42.82 -8.44 -32.49
C ALA A 906 -42.03 -7.12 -32.58
N LEU A 907 -41.27 -6.94 -33.68
CA LEU A 907 -40.69 -5.65 -34.02
C LEU A 907 -41.78 -4.73 -34.58
N GLN A 908 -41.69 -3.44 -34.27
CA GLN A 908 -42.54 -2.44 -34.91
C GLN A 908 -42.22 -2.38 -36.41
N ASN A 909 -43.26 -2.41 -37.25
CA ASN A 909 -43.07 -2.28 -38.69
C ASN A 909 -42.62 -0.85 -39.03
N ILE A 910 -41.66 -0.76 -39.93
CA ILE A 910 -41.23 0.51 -40.54
C ILE A 910 -42.19 0.79 -41.69
N GLU A 911 -42.98 1.87 -41.61
CA GLU A 911 -43.82 2.35 -42.72
C GLU A 911 -42.99 3.06 -43.80
#